data_AF-A0A6L8DG09-F1
#
_entry.id   AF-A0A6L8DG09-F1
#
_cell.length_a   1.000
_cell.length_b   1.000
_cell.length_c   1.000
_cell.angle_alpha   90.00
_cell.angle_beta   90.00
_cell.angle_gamma   90.00
#
_symmetry.space_group_name_H-M   'P 1'
#
loop_
_entity.id
_entity.type
_entity.pdbx_description
1 polymer ?
#
loop_
_entity_poly.entity_id
_entity_poly.type
_entity_poly.pdbx_seq_one_letter_code
_entity_poly.pdbx_strand_id
1 'polypeptide(L)'
;MTVDDEKGVATTRVYDPYGRMRRVIADSAATSAGTRNNTTSFSYDALDRLVSTTMPGGGTTRYAYDTLGRMTSRHHPDADAATLYKYDDLGRMRFSQDARQRAAGTSNATRKVTYTVYDDFGRVTRVGEAAANFSRLDPERSYAFENNASSWRSRMTYDDDVLGSGPNYAQGRLTKVEENTDADAAAEVVHEYAYDHLGSVRVKQVEIEGLTGAKTAAYTHDLAGRVTRLVYPDGAQARYAYDGAGRLSRVGDANGNTLAAYTHTAAGNIETHVAGEDIVTGTYTYNPREWVTDLNYAGTFRSKLTYDLAGNVTRQEYSHGSAASKTADYAYDALYRITGFDLTGGTSRDYAYDRSGNLTSMVTGSSTLTYNYSAGSTPNRLDSTTGTGGQAYDYNQNGWMTRKGTDTVRYDYRGLTTGYGSARYLMDPDRRRVKKTVGTSTTYYVRGPGGNVLAEYSGQNLSANYVYAGSRRIARIAGSSASYYLADHLGSTRSLVDGDGAITAAYDYWPYGKVLASSGTGFTHFRFTGHERDAESGLDYMLARSYAYDVGRFLRPDPMQDEYPGISPYAYAANNPLKYVDPDGRKLRFAPGTTKRFRGRFASTVKYLNQHKASAILARLESYDSVINVAATSKGSYYNHKTKTIYWNPTMGISTNTGSRLSPATGLIHEADHAEQHDQNPVQFSIDVETPNEAFDDEEEKRVIYGLETDTARALGEIGPNEYTRHDHGGKAFKAISPTSNLSVTDYVLEPIEVIGEREEDPSP
;
A
#
# COMPACT_ATOMS: atom_id res chain seq x y z
N MET A 1 -3.59 -29.12 8.84
CA MET A 1 -2.18 -28.72 9.07
C MET A 1 -2.15 -27.71 10.20
N THR A 2 -1.39 -27.96 11.26
CA THR A 2 -1.18 -27.02 12.37
C THR A 2 0.27 -26.59 12.39
N VAL A 3 0.51 -25.29 12.57
CA VAL A 3 1.85 -24.72 12.64
C VAL A 3 1.89 -23.77 13.82
N ASP A 4 2.91 -23.90 14.66
CA ASP A 4 3.20 -22.96 15.72
C ASP A 4 4.15 -21.88 15.21
N ASP A 5 3.96 -20.65 15.67
CA ASP A 5 4.96 -19.61 15.47
C ASP A 5 6.03 -19.63 16.58
N GLU A 6 6.99 -18.71 16.48
CA GLU A 6 8.13 -18.64 17.41
C GLU A 6 7.75 -18.26 18.84
N LYS A 7 6.49 -17.85 19.09
CA LYS A 7 5.96 -17.64 20.44
C LYS A 7 5.07 -18.80 20.90
N GLY A 8 4.97 -19.87 20.10
CA GLY A 8 4.14 -21.04 20.39
C GLY A 8 2.65 -20.82 20.12
N VAL A 9 2.26 -19.80 19.34
CA VAL A 9 0.85 -19.59 18.97
C VAL A 9 0.52 -20.49 17.78
N ALA A 10 -0.39 -21.43 17.99
CA ALA A 10 -0.81 -22.40 16.98
C ALA A 10 -1.80 -21.81 15.97
N THR A 11 -1.56 -22.02 14.69
CA THR A 11 -2.53 -21.77 13.61
C THR A 11 -2.86 -23.07 12.88
N THR A 12 -4.13 -23.45 12.87
CA THR A 12 -4.62 -24.65 12.16
C THR A 12 -5.32 -24.27 10.86
N ARG A 13 -4.87 -24.83 9.74
CA ARG A 13 -5.53 -24.78 8.43
C ARG A 13 -6.25 -26.09 8.14
N VAL A 14 -7.52 -25.98 7.77
CA VAL A 14 -8.39 -27.10 7.41
C VAL A 14 -8.74 -26.96 5.93
N TYR A 15 -8.57 -28.04 5.18
CA TYR A 15 -8.85 -28.12 3.75
C TYR A 15 -10.00 -29.07 3.49
N ASP A 16 -10.68 -28.89 2.36
CA ASP A 16 -11.65 -29.87 1.85
C ASP A 16 -10.96 -30.99 1.05
N PRO A 17 -11.68 -32.04 0.59
CA PRO A 17 -11.07 -33.13 -0.19
C PRO A 17 -10.42 -32.71 -1.51
N TYR A 18 -10.71 -31.50 -2.00
CA TYR A 18 -10.13 -30.94 -3.23
C TYR A 18 -8.92 -30.03 -2.93
N GLY A 19 -8.46 -29.97 -1.68
CA GLY A 19 -7.31 -29.17 -1.27
C GLY A 19 -7.61 -27.68 -1.13
N ARG A 20 -8.89 -27.26 -1.17
CA ARG A 20 -9.28 -25.85 -1.01
C ARG A 20 -9.39 -25.51 0.47
N MET A 21 -8.97 -24.31 0.84
CA MET A 21 -8.90 -23.89 2.25
C MET A 21 -10.31 -23.66 2.82
N ARG A 22 -10.79 -24.52 3.72
CA ARG A 22 -12.11 -24.40 4.34
C ARG A 22 -12.10 -23.52 5.59
N ARG A 23 -11.06 -23.62 6.43
CA ARG A 23 -10.96 -22.85 7.68
C ARG A 23 -9.51 -22.49 7.99
N VAL A 24 -9.32 -21.30 8.56
CA VAL A 24 -8.11 -20.91 9.30
C VAL A 24 -8.52 -20.67 10.74
N ILE A 25 -7.92 -21.39 11.66
CA ILE A 25 -8.18 -21.31 13.10
C ILE A 25 -6.92 -20.75 13.74
N ALA A 26 -6.91 -19.44 14.01
CA ALA A 26 -5.84 -18.80 14.74
C ALA A 26 -5.97 -19.08 16.25
N ASP A 27 -4.83 -19.17 16.93
CA ASP A 27 -4.73 -19.47 18.36
C ASP A 27 -5.51 -20.75 18.73
N SER A 28 -5.27 -21.83 17.96
CA SER A 28 -6.05 -23.08 18.00
C SER A 28 -5.76 -23.96 19.21
N ALA A 29 -4.63 -23.74 19.90
CA ALA A 29 -4.23 -24.47 21.10
C ALA A 29 -4.59 -23.75 22.42
N ALA A 30 -5.10 -22.51 22.35
CA ALA A 30 -5.30 -21.69 23.54
C ALA A 30 -6.61 -21.95 24.30
N THR A 31 -6.57 -21.63 25.59
CA THR A 31 -7.71 -21.67 26.51
C THR A 31 -8.35 -20.30 26.73
N SER A 32 -7.65 -19.20 26.42
CA SER A 32 -8.10 -17.81 26.57
C SER A 32 -9.34 -17.52 25.73
N ALA A 33 -10.48 -17.21 26.37
CA ALA A 33 -11.76 -17.05 25.69
C ALA A 33 -11.76 -15.99 24.57
N GLY A 34 -10.96 -14.93 24.71
CA GLY A 34 -10.90 -13.80 23.77
C GLY A 34 -10.16 -14.09 22.44
N THR A 35 -9.31 -15.10 22.41
CA THR A 35 -8.45 -15.42 21.25
C THR A 35 -8.60 -16.86 20.79
N ARG A 36 -8.98 -17.79 21.68
CA ARG A 36 -9.08 -19.22 21.37
C ARG A 36 -9.92 -19.49 20.13
N ASN A 37 -9.41 -20.37 19.27
CA ASN A 37 -10.09 -20.87 18.08
C ASN A 37 -10.65 -19.75 17.19
N ASN A 38 -9.92 -18.64 17.03
CA ASN A 38 -10.38 -17.53 16.21
C ASN A 38 -10.46 -17.96 14.74
N THR A 39 -11.66 -18.31 14.29
CA THR A 39 -11.88 -19.09 13.07
C THR A 39 -12.39 -18.22 11.94
N THR A 40 -11.65 -18.16 10.83
CA THR A 40 -12.16 -17.69 9.54
C THR A 40 -12.56 -18.90 8.70
N SER A 41 -13.71 -18.85 8.03
CA SER A 41 -14.23 -19.96 7.21
C SER A 41 -14.48 -19.52 5.78
N PHE A 42 -14.33 -20.45 4.84
CA PHE A 42 -14.48 -20.22 3.40
C PHE A 42 -15.38 -21.30 2.79
N SER A 43 -16.14 -20.91 1.77
CA SER A 43 -16.98 -21.80 0.97
C SER A 43 -16.76 -21.56 -0.51
N TYR A 44 -16.84 -22.62 -1.30
CA TYR A 44 -16.56 -22.61 -2.74
C TYR A 44 -17.74 -23.19 -3.52
N ASP A 45 -17.91 -22.77 -4.77
CA ASP A 45 -18.85 -23.42 -5.69
C ASP A 45 -18.25 -24.68 -6.34
N ALA A 46 -19.00 -25.27 -7.28
CA ALA A 46 -18.60 -26.47 -8.02
C ALA A 46 -17.47 -26.22 -9.04
N LEU A 47 -17.10 -24.95 -9.30
CA LEU A 47 -16.01 -24.53 -10.19
C LEU A 47 -14.78 -24.04 -9.39
N ASP A 48 -14.69 -24.42 -8.11
CA ASP A 48 -13.59 -24.05 -7.21
C ASP A 48 -13.45 -22.55 -6.92
N ARG A 49 -14.50 -21.75 -7.18
CA ARG A 49 -14.48 -20.31 -6.92
C ARG A 49 -15.00 -19.99 -5.53
N LEU A 50 -14.34 -19.06 -4.85
CA LEU A 50 -14.72 -18.62 -3.50
C LEU A 50 -16.08 -17.89 -3.53
N VAL A 51 -17.12 -18.45 -2.90
CA VAL A 51 -18.46 -17.85 -2.86
C VAL A 51 -18.81 -17.21 -1.53
N SER A 52 -18.08 -17.54 -0.46
CA SER A 52 -18.32 -16.96 0.85
C SER A 52 -17.08 -16.99 1.73
N THR A 53 -16.89 -15.93 2.50
CA THR A 53 -15.90 -15.86 3.57
C THR A 53 -16.56 -15.35 4.85
N THR A 54 -16.38 -16.06 5.96
CA THR A 54 -16.97 -15.73 7.26
C THR A 54 -15.87 -15.47 8.29
N MET A 55 -15.87 -14.27 8.85
CA MET A 55 -14.91 -13.83 9.87
C MET A 55 -15.21 -14.49 11.24
N PRO A 56 -14.27 -14.45 12.20
CA PRO A 56 -14.48 -15.10 13.50
C PRO A 56 -15.66 -14.57 14.34
N GLY A 57 -16.08 -13.33 14.12
CA GLY A 57 -17.31 -12.77 14.72
C GLY A 57 -18.60 -13.05 13.93
N GLY A 58 -18.55 -13.85 12.86
CA GLY A 58 -19.72 -14.29 12.08
C GLY A 58 -20.09 -13.40 10.88
N GLY A 59 -19.53 -12.19 10.78
CA GLY A 59 -19.68 -11.34 9.60
C GLY A 59 -19.25 -12.10 8.34
N THR A 60 -20.09 -12.08 7.30
CA THR A 60 -19.88 -12.90 6.09
C THR A 60 -19.89 -12.04 4.83
N THR A 61 -18.82 -12.15 4.04
CA THR A 61 -18.75 -11.60 2.68
C THR A 61 -19.16 -12.69 1.68
N ARG A 62 -19.99 -12.35 0.69
CA ARG A 62 -20.49 -13.28 -0.34
C ARG A 62 -20.15 -12.80 -1.74
N TYR A 63 -19.90 -13.74 -2.63
CA TYR A 63 -19.53 -13.51 -4.02
C TYR A 63 -20.45 -14.26 -4.97
N ALA A 64 -20.70 -13.68 -6.14
CA ALA A 64 -21.28 -14.38 -7.27
C ALA A 64 -20.46 -14.11 -8.52
N TYR A 65 -20.49 -15.06 -9.45
CA TYR A 65 -19.71 -15.03 -10.68
C TYR A 65 -20.60 -15.37 -11.87
N ASP A 66 -20.23 -14.90 -13.05
CA ASP A 66 -20.79 -15.39 -14.31
C ASP A 66 -20.17 -16.73 -14.74
N THR A 67 -20.55 -17.24 -15.90
CA THR A 67 -20.03 -18.49 -16.46
C THR A 67 -18.56 -18.42 -16.87
N LEU A 68 -18.01 -17.21 -17.06
CA LEU A 68 -16.61 -16.98 -17.40
C LEU A 68 -15.72 -16.77 -16.15
N GLY A 69 -16.30 -16.86 -14.94
CA GLY A 69 -15.54 -16.69 -13.70
C GLY A 69 -15.38 -15.24 -13.25
N ARG A 70 -16.00 -14.27 -13.92
CA ARG A 70 -15.91 -12.85 -13.56
C ARG A 70 -16.89 -12.55 -12.43
N MET A 71 -16.48 -11.77 -11.44
CA MET A 71 -17.31 -11.47 -10.26
C MET A 71 -18.45 -10.51 -10.64
N THR A 72 -19.69 -10.96 -10.53
CA THR A 72 -20.90 -10.17 -10.84
C THR A 72 -21.55 -9.54 -9.62
N SER A 73 -21.23 -10.04 -8.42
CA SER A 73 -21.76 -9.53 -7.15
C SER A 73 -20.78 -9.73 -6.01
N ARG A 74 -20.70 -8.73 -5.12
CA ARG A 74 -19.95 -8.75 -3.87
C ARG A 74 -20.79 -8.15 -2.76
N HIS A 75 -21.12 -8.92 -1.72
CA HIS A 75 -21.89 -8.45 -0.57
C HIS A 75 -21.06 -8.51 0.70
N HIS A 76 -20.74 -7.34 1.25
CA HIS A 76 -20.03 -7.21 2.53
C HIS A 76 -20.96 -7.38 3.71
N PRO A 77 -20.45 -7.86 4.87
CA PRO A 77 -21.24 -7.94 6.09
C PRO A 77 -21.80 -6.57 6.46
N ASP A 78 -20.96 -5.53 6.41
CA ASP A 78 -21.34 -4.19 6.81
C ASP A 78 -21.92 -3.36 5.67
N ALA A 79 -22.52 -3.97 4.64
CA ALA A 79 -23.24 -3.29 3.56
C ALA A 79 -24.71 -3.75 3.50
N ASP A 80 -25.63 -2.82 3.26
CA ASP A 80 -27.08 -3.10 3.26
C ASP A 80 -27.50 -3.89 2.00
N ALA A 81 -26.71 -3.82 0.93
CA ALA A 81 -26.91 -4.54 -0.32
C ALA A 81 -25.56 -4.89 -0.98
N ALA A 82 -25.58 -5.82 -1.94
CA ALA A 82 -24.39 -6.17 -2.71
C ALA A 82 -23.97 -5.04 -3.66
N THR A 83 -22.67 -4.94 -3.95
CA THR A 83 -22.18 -4.25 -5.13
C THR A 83 -22.31 -5.18 -6.33
N LEU A 84 -22.85 -4.68 -7.43
CA LEU A 84 -23.07 -5.43 -8.67
C LEU A 84 -22.11 -4.97 -9.76
N TYR A 85 -21.73 -5.87 -10.66
CA TYR A 85 -20.82 -5.60 -11.78
C TYR A 85 -21.36 -6.19 -13.09
N LYS A 86 -21.07 -5.51 -14.21
CA LYS A 86 -21.31 -5.97 -15.57
C LYS A 86 -20.07 -5.75 -16.42
N TYR A 87 -19.73 -6.74 -17.22
CA TYR A 87 -18.56 -6.77 -18.09
C TYR A 87 -18.99 -6.89 -19.53
N ASP A 88 -18.23 -6.28 -20.44
CA ASP A 88 -18.40 -6.54 -21.87
C ASP A 88 -17.80 -7.90 -22.27
N ASP A 89 -17.95 -8.26 -23.53
CA ASP A 89 -17.46 -9.51 -24.13
C ASP A 89 -15.93 -9.60 -24.11
N LEU A 90 -15.24 -8.45 -24.02
CA LEU A 90 -13.78 -8.38 -23.82
C LEU A 90 -13.35 -8.52 -22.35
N GLY A 91 -14.30 -8.71 -21.43
CA GLY A 91 -14.01 -8.88 -20.00
C GLY A 91 -13.78 -7.59 -19.23
N ARG A 92 -13.99 -6.43 -19.85
CA ARG A 92 -13.78 -5.12 -19.23
C ARG A 92 -15.02 -4.70 -18.45
N MET A 93 -14.85 -4.18 -17.24
CA MET A 93 -15.98 -3.76 -16.42
C MET A 93 -16.62 -2.49 -17.00
N ARG A 94 -17.85 -2.59 -17.51
CA ARG A 94 -18.61 -1.48 -18.10
C ARG A 94 -19.47 -0.74 -17.08
N PHE A 95 -20.08 -1.47 -16.15
CA PHE A 95 -20.99 -0.88 -15.16
C PHE A 95 -20.80 -1.50 -13.79
N SER A 96 -20.93 -0.67 -12.75
CA SER A 96 -21.07 -1.12 -11.37
C SER A 96 -22.20 -0.39 -10.65
N GLN A 97 -22.78 -1.04 -9.63
CA GLN A 97 -23.78 -0.42 -8.78
C GLN A 97 -23.59 -0.83 -7.31
N ASP A 98 -23.24 0.13 -6.45
CA ASP A 98 -22.98 -0.10 -5.01
C ASP A 98 -24.26 -0.07 -4.15
N ALA A 99 -24.13 -0.31 -2.84
CA ALA A 99 -25.29 -0.36 -1.95
C ALA A 99 -25.96 1.02 -1.73
N ARG A 100 -25.20 2.12 -1.76
CA ARG A 100 -25.77 3.49 -1.67
C ARG A 100 -26.62 3.80 -2.88
N GLN A 101 -26.10 3.46 -4.06
CA GLN A 101 -26.80 3.60 -5.34
C GLN A 101 -28.05 2.69 -5.42
N ARG A 102 -28.09 1.63 -4.61
CA ARG A 102 -29.22 0.70 -4.45
C ARG A 102 -30.14 0.99 -3.27
N ALA A 103 -29.98 2.13 -2.59
CA ALA A 103 -30.77 2.46 -1.41
C ALA A 103 -32.29 2.31 -1.65
N ALA A 104 -33.00 1.89 -0.60
CA ALA A 104 -34.46 1.74 -0.63
C ALA A 104 -35.14 3.11 -0.78
N GLY A 105 -36.29 3.16 -1.46
CA GLY A 105 -37.06 4.39 -1.68
C GLY A 105 -36.77 5.13 -2.99
N THR A 106 -35.72 4.75 -3.72
CA THR A 106 -35.45 5.27 -5.08
C THR A 106 -35.96 4.29 -6.13
N SER A 107 -36.67 4.76 -7.16
CA SER A 107 -37.14 3.90 -8.26
C SER A 107 -35.93 3.35 -9.04
N ASN A 108 -36.01 2.10 -9.52
CA ASN A 108 -34.91 1.48 -10.29
C ASN A 108 -34.49 2.32 -11.51
N ALA A 109 -35.39 3.09 -12.10
CA ALA A 109 -35.09 3.95 -13.24
C ALA A 109 -34.29 5.21 -12.87
N THR A 110 -34.24 5.59 -11.58
CA THR A 110 -33.58 6.81 -11.09
C THR A 110 -32.38 6.53 -10.20
N ARG A 111 -32.06 5.25 -9.94
CA ARG A 111 -30.85 4.84 -9.24
C ARG A 111 -29.62 5.18 -10.06
N LYS A 112 -28.56 5.63 -9.38
CA LYS A 112 -27.26 5.86 -10.01
C LYS A 112 -26.60 4.53 -10.37
N VAL A 113 -25.78 4.55 -11.40
CA VAL A 113 -24.80 3.52 -11.76
C VAL A 113 -23.48 4.21 -12.04
N THR A 114 -22.38 3.54 -11.74
CA THR A 114 -21.06 3.95 -12.23
C THR A 114 -20.82 3.27 -13.57
N TYR A 115 -20.39 4.03 -14.57
CA TYR A 115 -20.05 3.53 -15.90
C TYR A 115 -18.58 3.79 -16.22
N THR A 116 -18.00 2.93 -17.05
CA THR A 116 -16.63 3.05 -17.56
C THR A 116 -16.66 2.92 -19.08
N VAL A 117 -15.92 3.79 -19.75
CA VAL A 117 -15.77 3.81 -21.21
C VAL A 117 -14.31 3.58 -21.54
N TYR A 118 -14.09 2.77 -22.56
CA TYR A 118 -12.78 2.38 -23.04
C TYR A 118 -12.58 2.86 -24.48
N ASP A 119 -11.34 3.10 -24.87
CA ASP A 119 -10.99 3.21 -26.29
C ASP A 119 -10.81 1.83 -26.94
N ASP A 120 -10.47 1.83 -28.23
CA ASP A 120 -10.26 0.62 -29.03
C ASP A 120 -9.06 -0.22 -28.56
N PHE A 121 -8.14 0.38 -27.79
CA PHE A 121 -7.01 -0.31 -27.16
C PHE A 121 -7.35 -0.84 -25.76
N GLY A 122 -8.59 -0.69 -25.30
CA GLY A 122 -9.01 -1.14 -23.97
C GLY A 122 -8.57 -0.23 -22.82
N ARG A 123 -8.07 0.97 -23.10
CA ARG A 123 -7.68 1.95 -22.08
C ARG A 123 -8.90 2.75 -21.63
N VAL A 124 -9.00 3.02 -20.33
CA VAL A 124 -10.12 3.81 -19.78
C VAL A 124 -10.02 5.24 -20.28
N THR A 125 -11.04 5.74 -20.95
CA THR A 125 -11.14 7.15 -21.39
C THR A 125 -12.07 7.97 -20.53
N ARG A 126 -13.03 7.33 -19.85
CA ARG A 126 -14.01 8.02 -19.02
C ARG A 126 -14.59 7.12 -17.95
N VAL A 127 -14.79 7.68 -16.76
CA VAL A 127 -15.59 7.11 -15.68
C VAL A 127 -16.65 8.13 -15.28
N GLY A 128 -17.87 7.69 -14.99
CA GLY A 128 -18.93 8.61 -14.56
C GLY A 128 -20.04 7.96 -13.76
N GLU A 129 -20.99 8.78 -13.30
CA GLU A 129 -22.24 8.36 -12.66
C GLU A 129 -23.46 8.84 -13.45
N ALA A 130 -24.41 7.95 -13.69
CA ALA A 130 -25.66 8.29 -14.38
C ALA A 130 -26.86 7.57 -13.76
N ALA A 131 -28.05 8.15 -13.89
CA ALA A 131 -29.29 7.48 -13.52
C ALA A 131 -29.63 6.40 -14.57
N ALA A 132 -29.67 5.14 -14.15
CA ALA A 132 -30.00 4.01 -15.02
C ALA A 132 -30.54 2.81 -14.24
N ASN A 133 -31.38 2.01 -14.90
CA ASN A 133 -31.76 0.71 -14.37
C ASN A 133 -30.65 -0.32 -14.69
N PHE A 134 -29.81 -0.60 -13.70
CA PHE A 134 -28.68 -1.52 -13.82
C PHE A 134 -29.05 -2.87 -14.45
N SER A 135 -30.22 -3.43 -14.12
CA SER A 135 -30.63 -4.75 -14.64
C SER A 135 -30.87 -4.74 -16.17
N ARG A 136 -31.22 -3.58 -16.74
CA ARG A 136 -31.49 -3.39 -18.17
C ARG A 136 -30.28 -2.89 -18.98
N LEU A 137 -29.16 -2.61 -18.32
CA LEU A 137 -27.94 -2.20 -19.01
C LEU A 137 -27.33 -3.39 -19.75
N ASP A 138 -27.04 -3.19 -21.02
CA ASP A 138 -26.30 -4.10 -21.87
C ASP A 138 -24.85 -3.60 -21.94
N PRO A 139 -23.86 -4.37 -21.44
CA PRO A 139 -22.46 -3.96 -21.45
C PRO A 139 -21.87 -3.84 -22.85
N GLU A 140 -22.52 -4.34 -23.92
CA GLU A 140 -22.04 -4.12 -25.28
C GLU A 140 -22.50 -2.79 -25.88
N ARG A 141 -23.54 -2.18 -25.30
CA ARG A 141 -24.18 -1.00 -25.87
C ARG A 141 -23.55 0.29 -25.35
N SER A 142 -23.46 1.30 -26.22
CA SER A 142 -23.20 2.69 -25.82
C SER A 142 -24.48 3.43 -25.45
N TYR A 143 -24.41 4.27 -24.42
CA TYR A 143 -25.55 5.02 -23.91
C TYR A 143 -25.35 6.53 -23.99
N ALA A 144 -26.44 7.27 -24.26
CA ALA A 144 -26.37 8.74 -24.37
C ALA A 144 -25.83 9.41 -23.10
N PHE A 145 -26.07 8.83 -21.92
CA PHE A 145 -25.53 9.36 -20.67
C PHE A 145 -24.02 9.26 -20.59
N GLU A 146 -23.36 8.36 -21.32
CA GLU A 146 -21.89 8.26 -21.29
C GLU A 146 -21.29 9.55 -21.86
N ASN A 147 -21.91 10.13 -22.90
CA ASN A 147 -21.45 11.36 -23.53
C ASN A 147 -22.06 12.64 -22.93
N ASN A 148 -22.82 12.55 -21.85
CA ASN A 148 -23.42 13.72 -21.21
C ASN A 148 -22.36 14.49 -20.40
N ALA A 149 -22.27 15.80 -20.62
CA ALA A 149 -21.32 16.67 -19.95
C ALA A 149 -21.46 16.66 -18.41
N SER A 150 -22.63 16.37 -17.84
CA SER A 150 -22.82 16.36 -16.38
C SER A 150 -22.65 14.98 -15.70
N SER A 151 -22.49 13.92 -16.48
CA SER A 151 -22.44 12.54 -15.94
C SER A 151 -21.02 12.02 -15.72
N TRP A 152 -20.02 12.58 -16.41
CA TRP A 152 -18.64 12.14 -16.25
C TRP A 152 -18.08 12.60 -14.90
N ARG A 153 -17.13 11.85 -14.37
CA ARG A 153 -16.42 12.14 -13.13
C ARG A 153 -14.91 12.14 -13.31
N SER A 154 -14.40 11.25 -14.16
CA SER A 154 -13.01 11.30 -14.62
C SER A 154 -12.96 11.17 -16.15
N ARG A 155 -12.07 11.92 -16.81
CA ARG A 155 -11.72 11.74 -18.23
C ARG A 155 -10.22 11.59 -18.37
N MET A 156 -9.82 10.72 -19.28
CA MET A 156 -8.43 10.37 -19.54
C MET A 156 -8.11 10.57 -21.02
N THR A 157 -6.98 11.19 -21.30
CA THR A 157 -6.41 11.34 -22.65
C THR A 157 -5.05 10.67 -22.69
N TYR A 158 -4.73 10.05 -23.82
CA TYR A 158 -3.49 9.34 -24.04
C TYR A 158 -2.77 9.87 -25.29
N ASP A 159 -1.53 9.46 -25.48
CA ASP A 159 -0.75 9.56 -26.73
C ASP A 159 -0.26 10.97 -27.13
N ASP A 160 -1.00 12.02 -26.77
CA ASP A 160 -0.69 13.40 -27.18
C ASP A 160 0.07 14.18 -26.09
N ASP A 161 1.28 14.66 -26.38
CA ASP A 161 2.01 15.59 -25.49
C ASP A 161 1.34 16.98 -25.52
N VAL A 162 0.51 17.22 -24.51
CA VAL A 162 -0.24 18.47 -24.33
C VAL A 162 0.59 19.60 -23.72
N LEU A 163 1.80 19.33 -23.23
CA LEU A 163 2.66 20.31 -22.53
C LEU A 163 3.80 20.88 -23.41
N GLY A 164 3.79 20.57 -24.71
CA GLY A 164 4.44 21.29 -25.80
C GLY A 164 5.81 21.93 -25.52
N SER A 165 6.90 21.24 -25.82
CA SER A 165 8.19 21.86 -26.22
C SER A 165 9.27 20.86 -26.71
N GLY A 166 8.96 19.56 -26.87
CA GLY A 166 9.94 18.55 -27.29
C GLY A 166 9.35 17.41 -28.11
N PRO A 167 10.14 16.36 -28.43
CA PRO A 167 9.65 15.17 -29.09
C PRO A 167 8.54 14.51 -28.27
N ASN A 168 7.47 14.08 -28.93
CA ASN A 168 6.36 13.41 -28.29
C ASN A 168 6.77 11.99 -27.88
N TYR A 169 7.03 11.78 -26.58
CA TYR A 169 7.25 10.45 -25.97
C TYR A 169 6.00 9.94 -25.25
N ALA A 170 4.83 10.50 -25.53
CA ALA A 170 3.60 10.16 -24.85
C ALA A 170 2.80 9.03 -25.51
N GLN A 171 3.22 8.54 -26.68
CA GLN A 171 2.56 7.40 -27.32
C GLN A 171 2.48 6.19 -26.37
N GLY A 172 1.28 5.64 -26.23
CA GLY A 172 0.91 4.58 -25.30
C GLY A 172 0.66 5.03 -23.86
N ARG A 173 0.86 6.32 -23.52
CA ARG A 173 0.87 6.82 -22.14
C ARG A 173 -0.26 7.81 -21.89
N LEU A 174 -0.69 7.88 -20.63
CA LEU A 174 -1.68 8.83 -20.14
C LEU A 174 -1.09 10.24 -20.09
N THR A 175 -1.72 11.21 -20.75
CA THR A 175 -1.18 12.58 -20.88
C THR A 175 -2.03 13.61 -20.18
N LYS A 176 -3.31 13.33 -20.01
CA LYS A 176 -4.23 14.20 -19.29
C LYS A 176 -5.24 13.40 -18.49
N VAL A 177 -5.52 13.85 -17.28
CA VAL A 177 -6.65 13.38 -16.49
C VAL A 177 -7.43 14.57 -15.94
N GLU A 178 -8.72 14.58 -16.17
CA GLU A 178 -9.64 15.58 -15.63
C GLU A 178 -10.55 14.92 -14.61
N GLU A 179 -10.76 15.55 -13.46
CA GLU A 179 -11.71 15.11 -12.43
C GLU A 179 -12.79 16.17 -12.21
N ASN A 180 -14.03 15.71 -12.09
CA ASN A 180 -15.17 16.48 -11.61
C ASN A 180 -15.89 15.65 -10.53
N THR A 181 -15.99 16.18 -9.32
CA THR A 181 -16.68 15.55 -8.19
C THR A 181 -18.13 15.99 -8.03
N ASP A 182 -18.52 17.07 -8.71
CA ASP A 182 -19.86 17.62 -8.79
C ASP A 182 -20.54 17.31 -10.14
N ALA A 183 -21.72 17.89 -10.41
CA ALA A 183 -22.53 17.60 -11.60
C ALA A 183 -22.57 18.79 -12.59
N ASP A 184 -21.63 19.72 -12.48
CA ASP A 184 -21.61 21.01 -13.17
C ASP A 184 -20.87 21.00 -14.52
N ALA A 185 -20.42 19.83 -14.96
CA ALA A 185 -19.72 19.55 -16.21
C ALA A 185 -18.30 20.13 -16.36
N ALA A 186 -17.83 20.96 -15.44
CA ALA A 186 -16.48 21.56 -15.48
C ALA A 186 -15.45 20.63 -14.82
N ALA A 187 -14.18 20.67 -15.25
CA ALA A 187 -13.13 19.98 -14.52
C ALA A 187 -12.75 20.80 -13.27
N GLU A 188 -12.73 20.16 -12.11
CA GLU A 188 -12.29 20.78 -10.85
C GLU A 188 -10.79 20.55 -10.62
N VAL A 189 -10.24 19.46 -11.15
CA VAL A 189 -8.81 19.15 -11.10
C VAL A 189 -8.37 18.63 -12.46
N VAL A 190 -7.25 19.13 -12.95
CA VAL A 190 -6.63 18.66 -14.20
C VAL A 190 -5.18 18.29 -13.92
N HIS A 191 -4.79 17.07 -14.27
CA HIS A 191 -3.40 16.61 -14.30
C HIS A 191 -2.95 16.46 -15.74
N GLU A 192 -1.80 17.02 -16.08
CA GLU A 192 -1.16 16.84 -17.38
C GLU A 192 0.27 16.32 -17.21
N TYR A 193 0.69 15.45 -18.11
CA TYR A 193 1.95 14.72 -18.04
C TYR A 193 2.71 14.82 -19.35
N ALA A 194 4.03 15.01 -19.23
CA ALA A 194 4.96 14.82 -20.33
C ALA A 194 6.07 13.85 -19.90
N TYR A 195 6.58 13.09 -20.87
CA TYR A 195 7.50 11.99 -20.63
C TYR A 195 8.87 12.25 -21.26
N ASP A 196 9.92 11.66 -20.70
CA ASP A 196 11.21 11.55 -21.38
C ASP A 196 11.26 10.33 -22.32
N HIS A 197 12.37 10.17 -23.04
CA HIS A 197 12.56 9.09 -24.02
C HIS A 197 12.57 7.68 -23.40
N LEU A 198 12.72 7.56 -22.08
CA LEU A 198 12.62 6.30 -21.33
C LEU A 198 11.20 6.09 -20.78
N GLY A 199 10.28 7.01 -21.05
CA GLY A 199 8.89 6.96 -20.59
C GLY A 199 8.70 7.38 -19.13
N SER A 200 9.70 7.98 -18.49
CA SER A 200 9.56 8.51 -17.13
C SER A 200 8.95 9.92 -17.16
N VAL A 201 8.19 10.29 -16.12
CA VAL A 201 7.44 11.57 -16.07
C VAL A 201 8.40 12.75 -15.97
N ARG A 202 8.66 13.44 -17.07
CA ARG A 202 9.50 14.65 -17.14
C ARG A 202 8.78 15.87 -16.55
N VAL A 203 7.47 15.99 -16.77
CA VAL A 203 6.67 17.12 -16.28
C VAL A 203 5.34 16.60 -15.76
N LYS A 204 4.92 17.10 -14.59
CA LYS A 204 3.53 17.01 -14.13
C LYS A 204 3.02 18.42 -13.91
N GLN A 205 1.97 18.80 -14.63
CA GLN A 205 1.26 20.05 -14.46
C GLN A 205 -0.10 19.77 -13.80
N VAL A 206 -0.49 20.62 -12.85
CA VAL A 206 -1.72 20.47 -12.08
C VAL A 206 -2.50 21.78 -12.05
N GLU A 207 -3.77 21.72 -12.44
CA GLU A 207 -4.74 22.79 -12.21
C GLU A 207 -5.74 22.34 -11.14
N ILE A 208 -6.07 23.24 -10.20
CA ILE A 208 -7.01 22.97 -9.11
C ILE A 208 -7.99 24.13 -9.05
N GLU A 209 -9.29 23.82 -9.01
CA GLU A 209 -10.37 24.80 -9.00
C GLU A 209 -10.20 25.83 -7.86
N GLY A 210 -10.14 27.10 -8.26
CA GLY A 210 -9.91 28.24 -7.39
C GLY A 210 -8.44 28.58 -7.12
N LEU A 211 -7.46 27.79 -7.54
CA LEU A 211 -6.04 28.15 -7.52
C LEU A 211 -5.63 28.72 -8.89
N THR A 212 -5.09 29.94 -8.91
CA THR A 212 -4.77 30.63 -10.17
C THR A 212 -3.54 30.01 -10.84
N GLY A 213 -3.72 29.66 -12.12
CA GLY A 213 -2.67 29.18 -13.00
C GLY A 213 -2.22 27.75 -12.69
N ALA A 214 -1.84 27.04 -13.74
CA ALA A 214 -1.33 25.68 -13.63
C ALA A 214 0.00 25.63 -12.84
N LYS A 215 0.12 24.65 -11.96
CA LYS A 215 1.31 24.43 -11.13
C LYS A 215 2.13 23.31 -11.72
N THR A 216 3.37 23.61 -12.09
CA THR A 216 4.23 22.69 -12.83
C THR A 216 5.36 22.18 -11.95
N ALA A 217 5.53 20.86 -11.88
CA ALA A 217 6.72 20.22 -11.35
C ALA A 217 7.47 19.51 -12.48
N ALA A 218 8.79 19.68 -12.54
CA ALA A 218 9.63 19.06 -13.56
C ALA A 218 10.67 18.13 -12.94
N TYR A 219 10.93 17.01 -13.60
CA TYR A 219 11.79 15.93 -13.14
C TYR A 219 12.88 15.66 -14.17
N THR A 220 14.06 15.31 -13.67
CA THR A 220 15.13 14.72 -14.47
C THR A 220 15.43 13.35 -13.90
N HIS A 221 15.56 12.36 -14.78
CA HIS A 221 15.92 11.00 -14.39
C HIS A 221 17.31 10.65 -14.87
N ASP A 222 17.95 9.72 -14.18
CA ASP A 222 19.07 8.99 -14.76
C ASP A 222 18.60 7.82 -15.64
N LEU A 223 19.57 7.12 -16.25
CA LEU A 223 19.30 5.94 -17.09
C LEU A 223 18.72 4.74 -16.33
N ALA A 224 18.61 4.80 -15.00
CA ALA A 224 17.93 3.79 -14.19
C ALA A 224 16.49 4.22 -13.82
N GLY A 225 15.99 5.32 -14.39
CA GLY A 225 14.65 5.85 -14.11
C GLY A 225 14.53 6.55 -12.75
N ARG A 226 15.63 6.81 -12.06
CA ARG A 226 15.62 7.44 -10.74
C ARG A 226 15.67 8.96 -10.88
N VAL A 227 14.88 9.66 -10.07
CA VAL A 227 14.85 11.13 -10.08
C VAL A 227 16.19 11.67 -9.58
N THR A 228 16.91 12.41 -10.41
CA THR A 228 18.15 13.12 -10.04
C THR A 228 17.91 14.61 -9.77
N ARG A 229 16.81 15.17 -10.27
CA ARG A 229 16.41 16.56 -10.03
C ARG A 229 14.90 16.71 -10.05
N LEU A 230 14.38 17.48 -9.11
CA LEU A 230 13.01 17.97 -9.04
C LEU A 230 13.03 19.50 -9.04
N VAL A 231 12.22 20.11 -9.90
CA VAL A 231 11.92 21.55 -9.89
C VAL A 231 10.49 21.73 -9.38
N TYR A 232 10.33 22.51 -8.33
CA TYR A 232 9.05 22.84 -7.71
C TYR A 232 8.28 23.91 -8.51
N PRO A 233 6.97 24.11 -8.25
CA PRO A 233 6.17 25.11 -8.96
C PRO A 233 6.67 26.56 -8.87
N ASP A 234 7.46 26.88 -7.85
CA ASP A 234 8.08 28.20 -7.67
C ASP A 234 9.49 28.30 -8.29
N GLY A 235 9.98 27.24 -8.93
CA GLY A 235 11.32 27.17 -9.52
C GLY A 235 12.43 26.71 -8.57
N ALA A 236 12.13 26.53 -7.27
CA ALA A 236 13.09 25.92 -6.34
C ALA A 236 13.44 24.49 -6.80
N GLN A 237 14.58 23.95 -6.33
CA GLN A 237 15.04 22.64 -6.77
C GLN A 237 15.49 21.76 -5.62
N ALA A 238 15.21 20.46 -5.75
CA ALA A 238 15.86 19.39 -5.02
C ALA A 238 16.69 18.55 -6.00
N ARG A 239 17.92 18.22 -5.61
CA ARG A 239 18.86 17.39 -6.38
C ARG A 239 19.17 16.13 -5.59
N TYR A 240 19.07 14.98 -6.25
CA TYR A 240 19.20 13.68 -5.64
C TYR A 240 20.48 13.01 -6.17
N ALA A 241 21.28 12.47 -5.25
CA ALA A 241 22.43 11.66 -5.56
C ALA A 241 22.23 10.24 -5.03
N TYR A 242 22.78 9.28 -5.76
CA TYR A 242 22.70 7.85 -5.44
C TYR A 242 24.11 7.29 -5.26
N ASP A 243 24.28 6.32 -4.37
CA ASP A 243 25.53 5.58 -4.23
C ASP A 243 25.73 4.57 -5.38
N GLY A 244 26.89 3.89 -5.40
CA GLY A 244 27.21 2.89 -6.42
C GLY A 244 26.27 1.68 -6.44
N ALA A 245 25.55 1.40 -5.35
CA ALA A 245 24.52 0.37 -5.25
C ALA A 245 23.12 0.90 -5.62
N GLY A 246 23.04 2.17 -5.98
CA GLY A 246 21.85 2.85 -6.45
C GLY A 246 20.87 3.31 -5.39
N ARG A 247 21.30 3.35 -4.12
CA ARG A 247 20.50 3.84 -2.99
C ARG A 247 20.68 5.35 -2.84
N LEU A 248 19.64 6.06 -2.39
CA LEU A 248 19.69 7.52 -2.24
C LEU A 248 20.74 7.90 -1.19
N SER A 249 21.83 8.55 -1.59
CA SER A 249 22.91 8.96 -0.70
C SER A 249 22.79 10.41 -0.25
N ARG A 250 22.13 11.27 -1.05
CA ARG A 250 21.99 12.70 -0.72
C ARG A 250 20.80 13.35 -1.40
N VAL A 251 20.18 14.31 -0.71
CA VAL A 251 19.26 15.31 -1.24
C VAL A 251 19.86 16.69 -0.96
N GLY A 252 20.02 17.52 -1.99
CA GLY A 252 20.52 18.88 -1.86
C GLY A 252 19.64 19.90 -2.58
N ASP A 253 19.91 21.18 -2.38
CA ASP A 253 19.20 22.27 -3.06
C ASP A 253 19.86 22.65 -4.41
N ALA A 254 19.38 23.74 -5.02
CA ALA A 254 19.94 24.27 -6.28
C ALA A 254 21.37 24.83 -6.14
N ASN A 255 21.72 25.34 -4.96
CA ASN A 255 23.03 25.93 -4.66
C ASN A 255 24.08 24.88 -4.30
N GLY A 256 23.64 23.63 -4.13
CA GLY A 256 24.51 22.53 -3.75
C GLY A 256 24.55 22.31 -2.25
N ASN A 257 23.71 22.99 -1.45
CA ASN A 257 23.64 22.78 -0.01
C ASN A 257 22.96 21.43 0.30
N THR A 258 23.39 20.76 1.36
CA THR A 258 22.79 19.47 1.76
C THR A 258 21.49 19.70 2.53
N LEU A 259 20.41 19.05 2.10
CA LEU A 259 19.13 19.01 2.82
C LEU A 259 18.96 17.71 3.60
N ALA A 260 19.46 16.60 3.06
CA ALA A 260 19.69 15.37 3.81
C ALA A 260 20.78 14.52 3.17
N ALA A 261 21.48 13.70 3.98
CA ALA A 261 22.42 12.69 3.49
C ALA A 261 22.24 11.35 4.21
N TYR A 262 22.62 10.26 3.53
CA TYR A 262 22.42 8.90 3.99
C TYR A 262 23.64 8.03 3.74
N THR A 263 24.01 7.25 4.75
CA THR A 263 24.80 6.04 4.56
C THR A 263 23.92 4.81 4.81
N HIS A 264 24.41 3.65 4.39
CA HIS A 264 23.64 2.42 4.50
C HIS A 264 24.53 1.27 4.91
N THR A 265 23.97 0.36 5.70
CA THR A 265 24.60 -0.91 6.04
C THR A 265 24.81 -1.79 4.80
N ALA A 266 25.60 -2.86 4.93
CA ALA A 266 25.73 -3.89 3.90
C ALA A 266 24.36 -4.53 3.56
N ALA A 267 23.50 -4.70 4.57
CA ALA A 267 22.13 -5.18 4.41
C ALA A 267 21.20 -4.15 3.73
N GLY A 268 21.67 -2.95 3.41
CA GLY A 268 20.94 -1.93 2.65
C GLY A 268 20.02 -1.04 3.48
N ASN A 269 20.01 -1.23 4.79
CA ASN A 269 19.28 -0.38 5.72
C ASN A 269 20.00 0.95 5.91
N ILE A 270 19.27 2.00 6.30
CA ILE A 270 19.87 3.30 6.62
C ILE A 270 20.79 3.12 7.83
N GLU A 271 22.02 3.58 7.76
CA GLU A 271 22.95 3.53 8.89
C GLU A 271 23.06 4.91 9.55
N THR A 272 23.25 5.95 8.74
CA THR A 272 23.17 7.34 9.20
C THR A 272 22.19 8.16 8.36
N HIS A 273 21.54 9.13 9.02
CA HIS A 273 20.76 10.18 8.37
C HIS A 273 21.25 11.52 8.88
N VAL A 274 21.77 12.35 7.98
CA VAL A 274 22.10 13.76 8.27
C VAL A 274 20.94 14.62 7.77
N ALA A 275 20.43 15.52 8.62
CA ALA A 275 19.47 16.54 8.26
C ALA A 275 20.18 17.90 8.10
N GLY A 276 19.92 18.58 6.99
CA GLY A 276 20.62 19.82 6.62
C GLY A 276 22.11 19.63 6.34
N GLU A 277 22.86 20.72 6.35
CA GLU A 277 24.33 20.71 6.27
C GLU A 277 24.92 20.34 7.63
N ASP A 278 24.80 19.07 8.02
CA ASP A 278 25.28 18.53 9.29
C ASP A 278 24.65 19.16 10.55
N ILE A 279 23.43 19.71 10.41
CA ILE A 279 22.69 20.32 11.52
C ILE A 279 22.35 19.27 12.59
N VAL A 280 21.81 18.12 12.18
CA VAL A 280 21.52 16.99 13.08
C VAL A 280 21.89 15.68 12.38
N THR A 281 22.64 14.82 13.08
CA THR A 281 22.97 13.48 12.61
C THR A 281 22.28 12.42 13.46
N GLY A 282 21.52 11.55 12.78
CA GLY A 282 20.88 10.37 13.31
C GLY A 282 21.66 9.10 12.97
N THR A 283 21.75 8.19 13.93
CA THR A 283 22.30 6.83 13.75
C THR A 283 21.21 5.80 13.97
N TYR A 284 21.24 4.73 13.17
CA TYR A 284 20.29 3.62 13.22
C TYR A 284 21.03 2.33 13.51
N THR A 285 20.63 1.62 14.57
CA THR A 285 21.14 0.27 14.86
C THR A 285 20.06 -0.76 14.66
N TYR A 286 20.47 -1.99 14.33
CA TYR A 286 19.56 -3.08 14.02
C TYR A 286 19.91 -4.32 14.84
N ASN A 287 18.91 -5.17 15.10
CA ASN A 287 19.14 -6.52 15.58
C ASN A 287 19.49 -7.48 14.40
N PRO A 288 19.86 -8.75 14.63
CA PRO A 288 20.17 -9.71 13.57
C PRO A 288 18.99 -10.04 12.62
N ARG A 289 17.77 -9.58 12.92
CA ARG A 289 16.58 -9.69 12.06
C ARG A 289 16.31 -8.41 11.28
N GLU A 290 17.26 -7.48 11.29
CA GLU A 290 17.21 -6.17 10.63
C GLU A 290 16.07 -5.26 11.15
N TRP A 291 15.64 -5.43 12.40
CA TRP A 291 14.71 -4.50 13.06
C TRP A 291 15.48 -3.41 13.79
N VAL A 292 15.02 -2.16 13.66
CA VAL A 292 15.64 -0.98 14.30
C VAL A 292 15.59 -1.13 15.83
N THR A 293 16.73 -1.12 16.51
CA THR A 293 16.81 -1.20 17.98
C THR A 293 17.14 0.12 18.66
N ASP A 294 17.82 1.02 17.96
CA ASP A 294 18.12 2.37 18.43
C ASP A 294 18.09 3.32 17.24
N LEU A 295 17.36 4.41 17.42
CA LEU A 295 17.34 5.55 16.54
C LEU A 295 17.83 6.74 17.37
N ASN A 296 19.03 7.24 17.08
CA ASN A 296 19.67 8.23 17.93
C ASN A 296 20.12 9.45 17.11
N TYR A 297 19.31 10.51 17.15
CA TYR A 297 19.68 11.87 16.76
C TYR A 297 20.27 12.57 17.98
N ALA A 298 21.60 12.59 18.06
CA ALA A 298 22.33 12.98 19.26
C ALA A 298 21.91 14.39 19.73
N GLY A 299 21.52 14.50 21.01
CA GLY A 299 21.09 15.77 21.61
C GLY A 299 19.72 16.28 21.15
N THR A 300 19.02 15.56 20.27
CA THR A 300 17.76 16.02 19.67
C THR A 300 16.60 15.04 19.91
N PHE A 301 16.72 13.80 19.46
CA PHE A 301 15.67 12.79 19.61
C PHE A 301 16.30 11.40 19.65
N ARG A 302 15.88 10.58 20.61
CA ARG A 302 16.27 9.17 20.66
C ARG A 302 15.05 8.28 20.84
N SER A 303 15.07 7.12 20.19
CA SER A 303 14.12 6.04 20.44
C SER A 303 14.82 4.68 20.41
N LYS A 304 14.79 3.96 21.53
CA LYS A 304 15.19 2.56 21.61
C LYS A 304 13.97 1.66 21.60
N LEU A 305 14.08 0.53 20.91
CA LEU A 305 12.99 -0.43 20.72
C LEU A 305 13.42 -1.83 21.16
N THR A 306 12.58 -2.46 21.98
CA THR A 306 12.70 -3.88 22.33
C THR A 306 11.57 -4.65 21.67
N TYR A 307 11.87 -5.86 21.21
CA TYR A 307 10.94 -6.72 20.48
C TYR A 307 10.75 -8.07 21.15
N ASP A 308 9.56 -8.65 20.98
CA ASP A 308 9.38 -10.09 21.16
C ASP A 308 9.84 -10.88 19.91
N LEU A 309 9.79 -12.22 20.00
CA LEU A 309 10.19 -13.09 18.89
C LEU A 309 9.32 -12.90 17.63
N ALA A 310 8.05 -12.54 17.79
CA ALA A 310 7.14 -12.25 16.69
C ALA A 310 7.40 -10.87 16.04
N GLY A 311 8.24 -10.03 16.65
CA GLY A 311 8.58 -8.69 16.17
C GLY A 311 7.58 -7.63 16.58
N ASN A 312 6.81 -7.86 17.64
CA ASN A 312 6.01 -6.83 18.27
C ASN A 312 6.90 -5.98 19.17
N VAL A 313 6.72 -4.66 19.17
CA VAL A 313 7.48 -3.73 20.02
C VAL A 313 6.96 -3.85 21.44
N THR A 314 7.73 -4.44 22.36
CA THR A 314 7.31 -4.63 23.76
C THR A 314 7.71 -3.48 24.67
N ARG A 315 8.75 -2.71 24.29
CA ARG A 315 9.19 -1.52 25.02
C ARG A 315 9.74 -0.48 24.07
N GLN A 316 9.44 0.79 24.34
CA GLN A 316 10.04 1.95 23.72
C GLN A 316 10.60 2.87 24.79
N GLU A 317 11.89 3.19 24.72
CA GLU A 317 12.51 4.25 25.52
C GLU A 317 12.78 5.44 24.60
N TYR A 318 12.32 6.64 24.95
CA TYR A 318 12.45 7.80 24.07
C TYR A 318 12.63 9.12 24.81
N SER A 319 13.34 10.05 24.19
CA SER A 319 13.63 11.37 24.75
C SER A 319 13.69 12.44 23.67
N HIS A 320 13.45 13.69 24.06
CA HIS A 320 13.56 14.88 23.22
C HIS A 320 14.52 15.89 23.87
N GLY A 321 15.54 16.32 23.14
CA GLY A 321 16.55 17.23 23.65
C GLY A 321 17.24 16.70 24.91
N SER A 322 17.40 17.57 25.90
CA SER A 322 17.93 17.26 27.24
C SER A 322 16.87 16.70 28.21
N ALA A 323 15.63 16.48 27.77
CA ALA A 323 14.58 15.94 28.64
C ALA A 323 14.91 14.49 29.06
N ALA A 324 14.47 14.12 30.26
CA ALA A 324 14.62 12.76 30.76
C ALA A 324 13.94 11.74 29.83
N SER A 325 14.59 10.57 29.67
CA SER A 325 14.03 9.47 28.89
C SER A 325 12.74 8.98 29.51
N LYS A 326 11.73 8.79 28.66
CA LYS A 326 10.46 8.15 29.00
C LYS A 326 10.52 6.69 28.58
N THR A 327 9.90 5.82 29.36
CA THR A 327 9.83 4.37 29.07
C THR A 327 8.37 3.96 28.97
N ALA A 328 7.99 3.47 27.79
CA ALA A 328 6.67 2.91 27.50
C ALA A 328 6.78 1.40 27.29
N ASP A 329 5.98 0.64 28.02
CA ASP A 329 5.83 -0.81 27.88
C ASP A 329 4.51 -1.14 27.17
N TYR A 330 4.53 -2.18 26.33
CA TYR A 330 3.39 -2.59 25.52
C TYR A 330 3.08 -4.07 25.71
N ALA A 331 1.80 -4.38 25.89
CA ALA A 331 1.29 -5.75 26.01
C ALA A 331 0.52 -6.16 24.77
N TYR A 332 0.52 -7.46 24.45
CA TYR A 332 -0.18 -8.03 23.30
C TYR A 332 -0.91 -9.31 23.70
N ASP A 333 -2.03 -9.59 23.04
CA ASP A 333 -2.65 -10.92 23.10
C ASP A 333 -1.99 -11.92 22.14
N ALA A 334 -2.47 -13.17 22.14
CA ALA A 334 -1.95 -14.24 21.29
C ALA A 334 -2.19 -14.00 19.78
N LEU A 335 -3.08 -13.09 19.41
CA LEU A 335 -3.30 -12.66 18.03
C LEU A 335 -2.45 -11.43 17.66
N TYR A 336 -1.54 -11.03 18.54
CA TYR A 336 -0.64 -9.89 18.40
C TYR A 336 -1.34 -8.55 18.30
N ARG A 337 -2.53 -8.43 18.89
CA ARG A 337 -3.25 -7.16 19.06
C ARG A 337 -2.78 -6.49 20.35
N ILE A 338 -2.58 -5.18 20.32
CA ILE A 338 -2.10 -4.43 21.49
C ILE A 338 -3.16 -4.43 22.59
N THR A 339 -2.85 -4.90 23.79
CA THR A 339 -3.80 -4.96 24.91
C THR A 339 -3.50 -3.94 26.00
N GLY A 340 -2.28 -3.41 26.03
CA GLY A 340 -1.87 -2.46 27.06
C GLY A 340 -0.75 -1.55 26.59
N PHE A 341 -0.76 -0.34 27.13
CA PHE A 341 0.29 0.67 27.08
C PHE A 341 0.51 1.17 28.50
N ASP A 342 1.75 1.16 28.98
CA ASP A 342 2.11 1.70 30.28
C ASP A 342 3.33 2.62 30.16
N LEU A 343 3.13 3.90 30.43
CA LEU A 343 4.20 4.88 30.50
C LEU A 343 4.66 5.00 31.96
N THR A 344 5.93 4.70 32.20
CA THR A 344 6.56 4.84 33.52
C THR A 344 6.29 6.24 34.05
N GLY A 345 5.69 6.33 35.24
CA GLY A 345 5.18 7.59 35.81
C GLY A 345 3.65 7.70 35.87
N GLY A 346 2.92 6.64 35.49
CA GLY A 346 1.51 6.45 35.86
C GLY A 346 0.48 6.72 34.76
N THR A 347 0.91 6.91 33.51
CA THR A 347 -0.02 7.07 32.37
C THR A 347 -0.16 5.74 31.65
N SER A 348 -1.32 5.09 31.76
CA SER A 348 -1.58 3.80 31.11
C SER A 348 -2.85 3.82 30.26
N ARG A 349 -2.93 2.87 29.33
CA ARG A 349 -4.14 2.58 28.56
C ARG A 349 -4.26 1.10 28.18
N ASP A 350 -5.40 0.51 28.50
CA ASP A 350 -5.73 -0.88 28.16
C ASP A 350 -6.78 -0.96 27.05
N TYR A 351 -6.69 -2.02 26.25
CA TYR A 351 -7.54 -2.26 25.10
C TYR A 351 -8.14 -3.68 25.16
N ALA A 352 -9.43 -3.78 24.88
CA ALA A 352 -10.12 -5.05 24.72
C ALA A 352 -10.73 -5.16 23.32
N TYR A 353 -10.89 -6.40 22.84
CA TYR A 353 -11.39 -6.67 21.49
C TYR A 353 -12.46 -7.76 21.48
N ASP A 354 -13.33 -7.71 20.48
CA ASP A 354 -14.16 -8.85 20.09
C ASP A 354 -13.35 -9.86 19.24
N ARG A 355 -14.03 -10.90 18.74
CA ARG A 355 -13.41 -11.96 17.92
C ARG A 355 -13.02 -11.48 16.51
N SER A 356 -13.73 -10.49 15.98
CA SER A 356 -13.39 -9.84 14.70
C SER A 356 -12.25 -8.81 14.87
N GLY A 357 -11.82 -8.50 16.09
CA GLY A 357 -10.82 -7.47 16.34
C GLY A 357 -11.37 -6.05 16.34
N ASN A 358 -12.68 -5.86 16.54
CA ASN A 358 -13.21 -4.55 16.90
C ASN A 358 -12.84 -4.22 18.36
N LEU A 359 -12.42 -2.98 18.63
CA LEU A 359 -12.20 -2.50 20.00
C LEU A 359 -13.52 -2.50 20.77
N THR A 360 -13.60 -3.16 21.92
CA THR A 360 -14.79 -3.18 22.77
C THR A 360 -14.66 -2.26 23.99
N SER A 361 -13.42 -2.00 24.42
CA SER A 361 -13.12 -1.12 25.55
C SER A 361 -11.76 -0.45 25.35
N MET A 362 -11.67 0.81 25.75
CA MET A 362 -10.41 1.55 25.93
C MET A 362 -10.42 2.19 27.31
N VAL A 363 -9.55 1.72 28.20
CA VAL A 363 -9.44 2.20 29.59
C VAL A 363 -8.22 3.10 29.70
N THR A 364 -8.35 4.33 30.17
CA THR A 364 -7.23 5.27 30.42
C THR A 364 -7.28 5.71 31.87
N GLY A 365 -6.33 5.26 32.70
CA GLY A 365 -6.43 5.44 34.15
C GLY A 365 -7.72 4.81 34.69
N SER A 366 -8.56 5.59 35.38
CA SER A 366 -9.87 5.12 35.88
C SER A 366 -11.03 5.31 34.89
N SER A 367 -10.81 5.93 33.73
CA SER A 367 -11.86 6.22 32.75
C SER A 367 -11.97 5.10 31.71
N THR A 368 -13.18 4.60 31.49
CA THR A 368 -13.48 3.60 30.46
C THR A 368 -14.31 4.20 29.35
N LEU A 369 -13.88 4.00 28.10
CA LEU A 369 -14.67 4.22 26.90
C LEU A 369 -15.12 2.86 26.35
N THR A 370 -16.40 2.58 26.41
CA THR A 370 -17.01 1.33 25.92
C THR A 370 -17.52 1.52 24.49
N TYR A 371 -17.33 0.51 23.64
CA TYR A 371 -17.72 0.55 22.23
C TYR A 371 -18.93 -0.36 21.98
N ASN A 372 -19.97 0.20 21.37
CA ASN A 372 -21.23 -0.49 21.11
C ASN A 372 -21.42 -0.63 19.59
N TYR A 373 -21.46 -1.86 19.11
CA TYR A 373 -21.57 -2.19 17.69
C TYR A 373 -22.99 -2.61 17.32
N SER A 374 -23.34 -2.47 16.05
CA SER A 374 -24.62 -2.92 15.53
C SER A 374 -24.81 -4.42 15.76
N ALA A 375 -25.94 -4.81 16.33
CA ALA A 375 -26.31 -6.21 16.46
C ALA A 375 -26.73 -6.79 15.10
N GLY A 376 -26.39 -8.06 14.83
CA GLY A 376 -26.89 -8.80 13.67
C GLY A 376 -26.03 -8.67 12.42
N SER A 377 -26.61 -8.17 11.30
CA SER A 377 -26.03 -8.32 9.96
C SER A 377 -24.84 -7.43 9.66
N THR A 378 -24.63 -6.33 10.40
CA THR A 378 -23.55 -5.34 10.17
C THR A 378 -22.60 -5.25 11.40
N PRO A 379 -22.00 -6.38 11.80
CA PRO A 379 -21.38 -6.54 13.13
C PRO A 379 -20.14 -5.68 13.38
N ASN A 380 -19.58 -4.99 12.38
CA ASN A 380 -18.41 -4.12 12.56
C ASN A 380 -18.74 -2.63 12.44
N ARG A 381 -20.01 -2.24 12.29
CA ARG A 381 -20.43 -0.83 12.38
C ARG A 381 -20.49 -0.42 13.85
N LEU A 382 -19.69 0.58 14.24
CA LEU A 382 -19.66 1.12 15.61
C LEU A 382 -20.80 2.13 15.74
N ASP A 383 -21.85 1.82 16.49
CA ASP A 383 -23.04 2.68 16.66
C ASP A 383 -22.79 3.82 17.64
N SER A 384 -22.10 3.53 18.74
CA SER A 384 -21.76 4.52 19.75
C SER A 384 -20.57 4.12 20.61
N THR A 385 -19.98 5.11 21.26
CA THR A 385 -19.11 4.92 22.42
C THR A 385 -19.73 5.55 23.66
N THR A 386 -19.60 4.92 24.82
CA THR A 386 -20.14 5.41 26.11
C THR A 386 -19.03 5.55 27.15
N GLY A 387 -19.19 6.50 28.07
CA GLY A 387 -18.15 6.91 29.02
C GLY A 387 -17.61 8.32 28.71
N THR A 388 -16.45 8.66 29.27
CA THR A 388 -15.84 9.98 29.08
C THR A 388 -15.44 10.17 27.61
N GLY A 389 -16.04 11.13 26.92
CA GLY A 389 -15.80 11.36 25.50
C GLY A 389 -16.60 10.46 24.55
N GLY A 390 -17.63 9.79 25.04
CA GLY A 390 -18.55 8.98 24.24
C GLY A 390 -19.28 9.80 23.15
N GLN A 391 -19.54 9.17 22.00
CA GLN A 391 -20.19 9.77 20.83
C GLN A 391 -21.10 8.77 20.13
N ALA A 392 -22.05 9.25 19.32
CA ALA A 392 -22.83 8.43 18.40
C ALA A 392 -22.24 8.47 16.98
N TYR A 393 -22.46 7.44 16.18
CA TYR A 393 -22.01 7.36 14.80
C TYR A 393 -23.11 6.83 13.89
N ASP A 394 -23.17 7.33 12.66
CA ASP A 394 -24.08 6.84 11.62
C ASP A 394 -23.29 6.35 10.42
N TYR A 395 -23.90 5.48 9.60
CA TYR A 395 -23.33 4.96 8.38
C TYR A 395 -24.33 5.03 7.22
N ASN A 396 -23.81 5.13 6.00
CA ASN A 396 -24.61 4.88 4.80
C ASN A 396 -24.69 3.38 4.47
N GLN A 397 -25.38 3.06 3.38
CA GLN A 397 -25.67 1.70 2.95
C GLN A 397 -24.42 0.90 2.57
N ASN A 398 -23.30 1.54 2.23
CA ASN A 398 -22.01 0.87 2.00
C ASN A 398 -21.22 0.61 3.29
N GLY A 399 -21.77 1.02 4.46
CA GLY A 399 -21.05 0.99 5.72
C GLY A 399 -20.01 2.11 5.86
N TRP A 400 -20.12 3.21 5.13
CA TRP A 400 -19.23 4.36 5.31
C TRP A 400 -19.82 5.29 6.37
N MET A 401 -19.04 5.66 7.38
CA MET A 401 -19.50 6.51 8.48
C MET A 401 -19.91 7.88 7.94
N THR A 402 -21.16 8.27 8.10
CA THR A 402 -21.73 9.55 7.65
C THR A 402 -21.87 10.57 8.78
N ARG A 403 -21.73 10.14 10.04
CA ARG A 403 -21.75 11.03 11.19
C ARG A 403 -20.82 10.53 12.29
N LYS A 404 -20.11 11.45 12.95
CA LYS A 404 -19.34 11.24 14.19
C LYS A 404 -19.72 12.33 15.19
N GLY A 405 -20.38 11.95 16.29
CA GLY A 405 -21.00 12.92 17.19
C GLY A 405 -22.05 13.75 16.45
N THR A 406 -21.86 15.07 16.42
CA THR A 406 -22.71 16.00 15.66
C THR A 406 -22.21 16.28 14.24
N ASP A 407 -20.99 15.87 13.91
CA ASP A 407 -20.36 16.23 12.64
C ASP A 407 -20.71 15.25 11.53
N THR A 408 -21.07 15.81 10.37
CA THR A 408 -21.38 15.04 9.16
C THR A 408 -20.12 14.73 8.37
N VAL A 409 -20.00 13.50 7.88
CA VAL A 409 -18.90 13.05 7.01
C VAL A 409 -19.44 12.85 5.60
N ARG A 410 -18.77 13.41 4.60
CA ARG A 410 -19.17 13.37 3.19
C ARG A 410 -18.18 12.55 2.37
N TYR A 411 -18.67 11.95 1.28
CA TYR A 411 -17.85 11.15 0.37
C TYR A 411 -18.18 11.45 -1.09
N ASP A 412 -17.20 11.28 -1.96
CA ASP A 412 -17.41 11.21 -3.41
C ASP A 412 -17.94 9.83 -3.85
N TYR A 413 -18.10 9.65 -5.16
CA TYR A 413 -18.55 8.38 -5.75
C TYR A 413 -17.56 7.22 -5.53
N ARG A 414 -16.27 7.52 -5.31
CA ARG A 414 -15.18 6.57 -5.07
C ARG A 414 -15.04 6.17 -3.60
N GLY A 415 -15.82 6.80 -2.71
CA GLY A 415 -15.77 6.61 -1.27
C GLY A 415 -14.64 7.35 -0.56
N LEU A 416 -14.09 8.40 -1.18
CA LEU A 416 -13.08 9.27 -0.57
C LEU A 416 -13.77 10.38 0.23
N THR A 417 -13.25 10.72 1.41
CA THR A 417 -13.87 11.72 2.29
C THR A 417 -13.78 13.12 1.67
N THR A 418 -14.90 13.73 1.29
CA THR A 418 -14.96 15.09 0.69
C THR A 418 -15.40 16.18 1.68
N GLY A 419 -15.63 15.83 2.93
CA GLY A 419 -15.88 16.85 3.96
C GLY A 419 -16.16 16.27 5.34
N TYR A 420 -15.99 17.11 6.35
CA TYR A 420 -16.27 16.82 7.76
C TYR A 420 -16.87 18.06 8.43
N GLY A 421 -18.06 17.96 9.01
CA GLY A 421 -18.78 19.11 9.57
C GLY A 421 -18.98 20.20 8.50
N SER A 422 -18.46 21.40 8.76
CA SER A 422 -18.44 22.52 7.80
C SER A 422 -17.28 22.48 6.80
N ALA A 423 -16.25 21.65 7.03
CA ALA A 423 -15.09 21.54 6.15
C ALA A 423 -15.43 20.83 4.84
N ARG A 424 -14.72 21.20 3.76
CA ARG A 424 -14.85 20.62 2.42
C ARG A 424 -13.47 20.25 1.87
N TYR A 425 -13.40 19.14 1.16
CA TYR A 425 -12.18 18.62 0.55
C TYR A 425 -12.45 18.26 -0.91
N LEU A 426 -11.48 18.56 -1.78
CA LEU A 426 -11.48 18.17 -3.18
C LEU A 426 -10.38 17.14 -3.42
N MET A 427 -10.72 16.08 -4.14
CA MET A 427 -9.87 14.94 -4.44
C MET A 427 -9.47 14.96 -5.91
N ASP A 428 -8.21 14.66 -6.18
CA ASP A 428 -7.66 14.58 -7.53
C ASP A 428 -8.05 13.24 -8.22
N PRO A 429 -7.75 13.09 -9.51
CA PRO A 429 -8.01 11.83 -10.22
C PRO A 429 -7.26 10.62 -9.63
N ASP A 430 -6.10 10.86 -9.01
CA ASP A 430 -5.29 9.84 -8.35
C ASP A 430 -5.82 9.48 -6.93
N ARG A 431 -7.02 9.97 -6.58
CA ARG A 431 -7.74 9.71 -5.31
C ARG A 431 -7.07 10.35 -4.10
N ARG A 432 -6.41 11.50 -4.27
CA ARG A 432 -5.67 12.23 -3.22
C ARG A 432 -6.22 13.64 -3.00
N ARG A 433 -6.22 14.12 -1.76
CA ARG A 433 -6.71 15.46 -1.42
C ARG A 433 -5.78 16.54 -1.98
N VAL A 434 -6.33 17.46 -2.77
CA VAL A 434 -5.62 18.58 -3.39
C VAL A 434 -6.15 19.95 -2.98
N LYS A 435 -7.35 20.03 -2.39
CA LYS A 435 -7.86 21.26 -1.79
C LYS A 435 -8.65 20.95 -0.52
N LYS A 436 -8.53 21.84 0.47
CA LYS A 436 -9.22 21.82 1.76
C LYS A 436 -9.73 23.21 2.07
N THR A 437 -11.02 23.34 2.41
CA THR A 437 -11.64 24.59 2.82
C THR A 437 -12.28 24.43 4.19
N VAL A 438 -11.89 25.27 5.15
CA VAL A 438 -12.41 25.31 6.53
C VAL A 438 -12.79 26.75 6.85
N GLY A 439 -14.08 27.02 7.03
CA GLY A 439 -14.58 28.39 7.13
C GLY A 439 -14.22 29.19 5.86
N THR A 440 -13.49 30.29 6.02
CA THR A 440 -12.99 31.12 4.91
C THR A 440 -11.58 30.75 4.45
N SER A 441 -10.90 29.83 5.14
CA SER A 441 -9.53 29.43 4.83
C SER A 441 -9.50 28.29 3.83
N THR A 442 -8.73 28.44 2.75
CA THR A 442 -8.50 27.39 1.76
C THR A 442 -7.02 27.05 1.69
N THR A 443 -6.71 25.76 1.73
CA THR A 443 -5.37 25.18 1.53
C THR A 443 -5.38 24.33 0.28
N TYR A 444 -4.38 24.49 -0.58
CA TYR A 444 -4.17 23.67 -1.77
C TYR A 444 -2.89 22.84 -1.64
N TYR A 445 -2.89 21.63 -2.21
CA TYR A 445 -1.76 20.70 -2.21
C TYR A 445 -1.42 20.34 -3.65
N VAL A 446 -0.26 20.78 -4.13
CA VAL A 446 0.29 20.36 -5.42
C VAL A 446 1.08 19.07 -5.20
N ARG A 447 0.67 17.98 -5.85
CA ARG A 447 1.26 16.65 -5.64
C ARG A 447 2.08 16.19 -6.83
N GLY A 448 3.19 15.50 -6.56
CA GLY A 448 3.99 14.83 -7.58
C GLY A 448 3.33 13.55 -8.11
N PRO A 449 3.92 12.87 -9.11
CA PRO A 449 3.44 11.58 -9.63
C PRO A 449 3.33 10.51 -8.53
N GLY A 450 4.28 10.45 -7.61
CA GLY A 450 4.26 9.52 -6.46
C GLY A 450 3.27 9.88 -5.34
N GLY A 451 2.47 10.94 -5.48
CA GLY A 451 1.45 11.35 -4.50
C GLY A 451 1.94 12.23 -3.34
N ASN A 452 3.26 12.42 -3.19
CA ASN A 452 3.84 13.33 -2.22
C ASN A 452 3.36 14.78 -2.45
N VAL A 453 3.06 15.51 -1.37
CA VAL A 453 2.74 16.95 -1.43
C VAL A 453 4.03 17.69 -1.71
N LEU A 454 4.21 18.27 -2.90
CA LEU A 454 5.42 19.01 -3.24
C LEU A 454 5.34 20.47 -2.80
N ALA A 455 4.17 21.09 -2.95
CA ALA A 455 3.93 22.46 -2.55
C ALA A 455 2.55 22.60 -1.91
N GLU A 456 2.45 23.49 -0.92
CA GLU A 456 1.21 23.86 -0.25
C GLU A 456 0.96 25.35 -0.41
N TYR A 457 -0.27 25.72 -0.71
CA TYR A 457 -0.69 27.12 -0.85
C TYR A 457 -1.79 27.44 0.16
N SER A 458 -1.71 28.61 0.78
CA SER A 458 -2.80 29.21 1.56
C SER A 458 -3.48 30.27 0.70
N GLY A 459 -4.70 29.98 0.24
CA GLY A 459 -5.33 30.72 -0.85
C GLY A 459 -4.44 30.69 -2.10
N GLN A 460 -4.01 31.85 -2.59
CA GLN A 460 -3.12 31.97 -3.74
C GLN A 460 -1.62 31.98 -3.36
N ASN A 461 -1.30 32.10 -2.08
CA ASN A 461 0.07 32.30 -1.62
C ASN A 461 0.74 30.97 -1.34
N LEU A 462 1.97 30.77 -1.85
CA LEU A 462 2.78 29.61 -1.51
C LEU A 462 3.13 29.64 -0.01
N SER A 463 2.70 28.61 0.73
CA SER A 463 2.98 28.41 2.15
C SER A 463 4.34 27.73 2.35
N ALA A 464 4.59 26.65 1.59
CA ALA A 464 5.85 25.93 1.64
C ALA A 464 6.02 24.94 0.48
N ASN A 465 7.28 24.61 0.19
CA ASN A 465 7.66 23.39 -0.50
C ASN A 465 8.03 22.30 0.51
N TYR A 466 7.82 21.04 0.14
CA TYR A 466 8.22 19.89 0.94
C TYR A 466 9.21 19.02 0.17
N VAL A 467 10.28 18.64 0.87
CA VAL A 467 11.38 17.86 0.32
C VAL A 467 11.31 16.43 0.86
N TYR A 468 11.56 15.46 -0.02
CA TYR A 468 11.39 14.04 0.28
C TYR A 468 12.65 13.24 -0.01
N ALA A 469 12.80 12.12 0.70
CA ALA A 469 13.72 11.03 0.38
C ALA A 469 12.85 9.78 0.12
N GLY A 470 12.57 9.49 -1.15
CA GLY A 470 11.54 8.52 -1.52
C GLY A 470 10.15 8.98 -1.06
N SER A 471 9.46 8.20 -0.23
CA SER A 471 8.18 8.59 0.40
C SER A 471 8.34 9.33 1.73
N ARG A 472 9.55 9.40 2.30
CA ARG A 472 9.77 10.05 3.60
C ARG A 472 9.96 11.55 3.43
N ARG A 473 9.11 12.35 4.09
CA ARG A 473 9.28 13.79 4.19
C ARG A 473 10.50 14.10 5.05
N ILE A 474 11.42 14.91 4.53
CA ILE A 474 12.67 15.26 5.22
C ILE A 474 12.73 16.74 5.59
N ALA A 475 12.11 17.63 4.81
CA ALA A 475 12.09 19.06 5.11
C ALA A 475 10.82 19.75 4.63
N ARG A 476 10.47 20.86 5.29
CA ARG A 476 9.52 21.88 4.86
C ARG A 476 10.30 23.18 4.67
N ILE A 477 10.19 23.79 3.49
CA ILE A 477 10.86 25.04 3.13
C ILE A 477 9.80 26.11 2.93
N ALA A 478 9.73 27.09 3.84
CA ALA A 478 8.81 28.23 3.76
C ALA A 478 9.60 29.53 3.56
N GLY A 479 9.56 30.09 2.36
CA GLY A 479 10.49 31.15 1.96
C GLY A 479 11.93 30.64 2.07
N SER A 480 12.75 31.30 2.87
CA SER A 480 14.13 30.88 3.17
C SER A 480 14.26 29.99 4.40
N SER A 481 13.18 29.75 5.17
CA SER A 481 13.23 28.99 6.41
C SER A 481 13.03 27.50 6.16
N ALA A 482 13.97 26.67 6.62
CA ALA A 482 13.87 25.22 6.60
C ALA A 482 13.44 24.66 7.96
N SER A 483 12.58 23.64 7.93
CA SER A 483 12.27 22.81 9.09
C SER A 483 12.43 21.34 8.72
N TYR A 484 13.29 20.62 9.43
CA TYR A 484 13.63 19.22 9.15
C TYR A 484 12.84 18.26 10.03
N TYR A 485 12.38 17.17 9.42
CA TYR A 485 11.54 16.15 10.05
C TYR A 485 12.39 15.01 10.61
N LEU A 486 12.33 14.81 11.93
CA LEU A 486 12.91 13.65 12.60
C LEU A 486 11.78 12.69 12.97
N ALA A 487 11.79 11.51 12.38
CA ALA A 487 10.71 10.54 12.48
C ALA A 487 11.14 9.27 13.23
N ASP A 488 10.19 8.59 13.88
CA ASP A 488 10.41 7.27 14.48
C ASP A 488 10.45 6.13 13.44
N HIS A 489 10.51 4.89 13.91
CA HIS A 489 10.54 3.68 13.08
C HIS A 489 9.27 3.46 12.24
N LEU A 490 8.16 4.13 12.58
CA LEU A 490 6.91 4.11 11.80
C LEU A 490 6.84 5.24 10.78
N GLY A 491 7.80 6.17 10.80
CA GLY A 491 7.74 7.41 10.04
C GLY A 491 6.88 8.50 10.69
N SER A 492 6.48 8.35 11.96
CA SER A 492 5.77 9.42 12.68
C SER A 492 6.71 10.55 13.02
N THR A 493 6.31 11.80 12.79
CA THR A 493 7.11 12.97 13.15
C THR A 493 7.26 13.05 14.68
N ARG A 494 8.47 12.86 15.19
CA ARG A 494 8.77 12.95 16.63
C ARG A 494 9.37 14.29 17.00
N SER A 495 10.16 14.89 16.13
CA SER A 495 10.69 16.23 16.33
C SER A 495 10.84 16.99 15.03
N LEU A 496 10.74 18.31 15.13
CA LEU A 496 11.12 19.25 14.08
C LEU A 496 12.31 20.06 14.57
N VAL A 497 13.29 20.24 13.69
CA VAL A 497 14.43 21.14 13.93
C VAL A 497 14.51 22.21 12.86
N ASP A 498 14.91 23.42 13.22
CA ASP A 498 15.14 24.51 12.27
C ASP A 498 16.54 24.43 11.61
N GLY A 499 16.89 25.47 10.84
CA GLY A 499 18.19 25.61 10.19
C GLY A 499 19.39 25.73 11.14
N ASP A 500 19.15 26.00 12.42
CA ASP A 500 20.18 26.12 13.46
C ASP A 500 20.24 24.87 14.36
N GLY A 501 19.38 23.88 14.11
CA GLY A 501 19.31 22.62 14.87
C GLY A 501 18.49 22.69 16.15
N ALA A 502 17.81 23.82 16.40
CA ALA A 502 16.96 23.96 17.57
C ALA A 502 15.65 23.18 17.38
N ILE A 503 15.22 22.47 18.43
CA ILE A 503 13.95 21.73 18.42
C ILE A 503 12.79 22.73 18.45
N THR A 504 12.07 22.85 17.34
CA THR A 504 10.92 23.77 17.20
C THR A 504 9.59 23.11 17.56
N ALA A 505 9.51 21.78 17.47
CA ALA A 505 8.38 21.00 17.95
C ALA A 505 8.80 19.57 18.34
N ALA A 506 8.10 19.00 19.32
CA ALA A 506 8.22 17.58 19.68
C ALA A 506 6.84 16.97 19.92
N TYR A 507 6.69 15.68 19.62
CA TYR A 507 5.43 14.94 19.75
C TYR A 507 5.63 13.56 20.36
N ASP A 508 4.75 13.23 21.30
CA ASP A 508 4.54 11.88 21.83
C ASP A 508 3.17 11.37 21.40
N TYR A 509 3.06 10.08 21.13
CA TYR A 509 1.83 9.46 20.65
C TYR A 509 1.36 8.34 21.58
N TRP A 510 0.05 8.25 21.76
CA TRP A 510 -0.60 7.01 22.15
C TRP A 510 -0.44 5.98 21.01
N PRO A 511 -0.55 4.66 21.29
CA PRO A 511 -0.33 3.62 20.28
C PRO A 511 -1.12 3.80 18.97
N TYR A 512 -2.39 4.18 19.07
CA TYR A 512 -3.27 4.44 17.92
C TYR A 512 -3.11 5.87 17.34
N GLY A 513 -2.03 6.57 17.66
CA GLY A 513 -1.65 7.82 16.99
C GLY A 513 -2.19 9.11 17.60
N LYS A 514 -3.10 9.08 18.59
CA LYS A 514 -3.50 10.29 19.32
C LYS A 514 -2.26 10.96 19.93
N VAL A 515 -2.13 12.29 19.79
CA VAL A 515 -1.04 13.02 20.48
C VAL A 515 -1.23 12.87 21.98
N LEU A 516 -0.25 12.28 22.65
CA LEU A 516 -0.16 12.15 24.09
C LEU A 516 0.35 13.45 24.71
N ALA A 517 1.43 13.99 24.15
CA ALA A 517 2.01 15.26 24.55
C ALA A 517 2.68 15.92 23.35
N SER A 518 2.78 17.25 23.37
CA SER A 518 3.55 18.01 22.39
C SER A 518 4.12 19.27 23.02
N SER A 519 5.25 19.74 22.51
CA SER A 519 5.91 20.98 22.95
C SER A 519 6.45 21.77 21.77
N GLY A 520 6.82 23.02 22.00
CA GLY A 520 7.35 23.94 20.98
C GLY A 520 6.28 24.81 20.32
N THR A 521 6.65 25.51 19.25
CA THR A 521 5.79 26.46 18.52
C THR A 521 5.76 26.20 17.01
N GLY A 522 6.72 25.46 16.45
CA GLY A 522 6.85 25.17 15.02
C GLY A 522 6.00 24.01 14.52
N PHE A 523 4.76 23.86 15.02
CA PHE A 523 3.96 22.65 14.79
C PHE A 523 3.70 22.33 13.30
N THR A 524 3.64 21.03 12.99
CA THR A 524 3.24 20.48 11.68
C THR A 524 1.88 19.79 11.78
N HIS A 525 1.14 19.76 10.66
CA HIS A 525 -0.02 18.88 10.52
C HIS A 525 0.36 17.47 10.08
N PHE A 526 1.57 17.24 9.54
CA PHE A 526 2.05 15.89 9.24
C PHE A 526 2.66 15.21 10.46
N ARG A 527 1.93 14.28 11.07
CA ARG A 527 2.19 13.77 12.42
C ARG A 527 2.38 12.25 12.41
N PHE A 528 1.36 11.51 12.83
CA PHE A 528 1.42 10.07 13.03
C PHE A 528 1.63 9.35 11.70
N THR A 529 2.65 8.49 11.61
CA THR A 529 3.07 7.77 10.39
C THR A 529 3.30 8.67 9.17
N GLY A 530 3.57 9.96 9.39
CA GLY A 530 3.84 10.94 8.34
C GLY A 530 2.59 11.51 7.63
N HIS A 531 1.40 11.02 7.99
CA HIS A 531 0.11 11.44 7.45
C HIS A 531 -0.35 12.78 8.02
N GLU A 532 -1.19 13.48 7.26
CA GLU A 532 -1.77 14.77 7.67
C GLU A 532 -2.86 14.56 8.72
N ARG A 533 -2.76 15.27 9.84
CA ARG A 533 -3.79 15.39 10.86
C ARG A 533 -4.59 16.66 10.65
N ASP A 534 -5.87 16.49 10.35
CA ASP A 534 -6.81 17.59 10.21
C ASP A 534 -7.22 18.12 11.59
N ALA A 535 -6.99 19.41 11.81
CA ALA A 535 -7.30 20.05 13.10
C ALA A 535 -8.81 20.13 13.34
N GLU A 536 -9.58 20.35 12.27
CA GLU A 536 -11.02 20.54 12.28
C GLU A 536 -11.81 19.26 12.54
N SER A 537 -11.26 18.10 12.17
CA SER A 537 -11.93 16.81 12.32
C SER A 537 -11.30 15.91 13.38
N GLY A 538 -10.02 16.16 13.70
CA GLY A 538 -9.23 15.24 14.50
C GLY A 538 -9.01 13.90 13.79
N LEU A 539 -9.09 13.85 12.46
CA LEU A 539 -8.81 12.65 11.67
C LEU A 539 -7.40 12.72 11.08
N ASP A 540 -6.79 11.56 10.89
CA ASP A 540 -5.61 11.43 10.04
C ASP A 540 -6.04 11.08 8.62
N TYR A 541 -5.63 11.90 7.65
CA TYR A 541 -5.84 11.68 6.23
C TYR A 541 -4.80 10.68 5.71
N MET A 542 -5.18 9.41 5.62
CA MET A 542 -4.33 8.30 5.17
C MET A 542 -4.63 7.92 3.71
N LEU A 543 -4.73 8.93 2.85
CA LEU A 543 -4.99 8.81 1.40
C LEU A 543 -6.32 8.11 1.06
N ALA A 544 -6.33 6.79 0.93
CA ALA A 544 -7.53 6.04 0.52
C ALA A 544 -8.65 6.04 1.58
N ARG A 545 -8.33 6.38 2.83
CA ARG A 545 -9.26 6.40 3.97
C ARG A 545 -8.90 7.51 4.96
N SER A 546 -9.91 7.98 5.68
CA SER A 546 -9.74 8.83 6.87
C SER A 546 -9.74 7.96 8.12
N TYR A 547 -8.80 8.20 9.02
CA TYR A 547 -8.58 7.43 10.24
C TYR A 547 -8.94 8.24 11.48
N ALA A 548 -9.76 7.66 12.36
CA ALA A 548 -10.15 8.25 13.63
C ALA A 548 -9.31 7.65 14.76
N TYR A 549 -8.21 8.33 15.12
CA TYR A 549 -7.30 7.87 16.17
C TYR A 549 -7.93 7.81 17.57
N ASP A 550 -9.00 8.59 17.80
CA ASP A 550 -9.69 8.68 19.09
C ASP A 550 -10.51 7.43 19.39
N VAL A 551 -10.97 6.75 18.34
CA VAL A 551 -11.64 5.45 18.43
C VAL A 551 -10.86 4.29 17.80
N GLY A 552 -9.67 4.54 17.28
CA GLY A 552 -8.76 3.50 16.80
C GLY A 552 -9.17 2.81 15.50
N ARG A 553 -9.98 3.44 14.63
CA ARG A 553 -10.52 2.79 13.42
C ARG A 553 -10.69 3.72 12.22
N PHE A 554 -10.78 3.14 11.03
CA PHE A 554 -11.11 3.86 9.81
C PHE A 554 -12.60 4.20 9.72
N LEU A 555 -12.93 5.25 8.95
CA LEU A 555 -14.33 5.68 8.77
C LEU A 555 -15.12 4.79 7.80
N ARG A 556 -14.46 3.91 7.05
CA ARG A 556 -15.12 3.01 6.09
C ARG A 556 -14.38 1.67 6.01
N PRO A 557 -15.05 0.61 5.52
CA PRO A 557 -14.41 -0.67 5.25
C PRO A 557 -13.21 -0.52 4.33
N ASP A 558 -12.18 -1.32 4.59
CA ASP A 558 -11.03 -1.47 3.72
C ASP A 558 -11.47 -1.87 2.30
N PRO A 559 -11.07 -1.12 1.26
CA PRO A 559 -11.27 -1.57 -0.12
C PRO A 559 -10.79 -3.01 -0.36
N MET A 560 -9.72 -3.41 0.34
CA MET A 560 -9.09 -4.73 0.34
C MET A 560 -9.46 -5.56 1.57
N GLN A 561 -10.69 -5.48 2.07
CA GLN A 561 -11.09 -6.31 3.23
C GLN A 561 -11.14 -7.82 2.94
N ASP A 562 -11.45 -8.24 1.70
CA ASP A 562 -11.58 -9.66 1.29
C ASP A 562 -10.29 -10.45 1.44
N GLU A 563 -9.24 -9.68 1.41
CA GLU A 563 -7.86 -10.00 1.39
C GLU A 563 -7.35 -10.23 2.83
N TYR A 564 -8.04 -9.67 3.84
CA TYR A 564 -7.79 -9.87 5.28
C TYR A 564 -9.08 -10.29 6.02
N PRO A 565 -9.73 -11.40 5.66
CA PRO A 565 -11.06 -11.74 6.17
C PRO A 565 -11.11 -12.17 7.64
N GLY A 566 -9.96 -12.26 8.31
CA GLY A 566 -9.87 -12.64 9.71
C GLY A 566 -10.02 -11.46 10.68
N ILE A 567 -10.13 -10.23 10.18
CA ILE A 567 -10.20 -9.01 11.00
C ILE A 567 -11.27 -8.05 10.48
N SER A 568 -11.80 -7.24 11.39
CA SER A 568 -12.72 -6.14 11.10
C SER A 568 -12.20 -5.27 9.96
N PRO A 569 -13.05 -4.97 8.96
CA PRO A 569 -12.64 -4.18 7.80
C PRO A 569 -12.35 -2.71 8.13
N TYR A 570 -12.62 -2.28 9.36
CA TYR A 570 -12.32 -0.93 9.83
C TYR A 570 -11.05 -0.87 10.70
N ALA A 571 -10.45 -2.01 11.03
CA ALA A 571 -9.31 -2.06 11.93
C ALA A 571 -8.09 -1.37 11.30
N TYR A 572 -7.35 -0.64 12.11
CA TYR A 572 -6.08 -0.05 11.71
C TYR A 572 -4.93 -0.98 12.05
N ALA A 573 -4.02 -1.19 11.09
CA ALA A 573 -2.74 -1.88 11.30
C ALA A 573 -2.88 -3.25 12.01
N ALA A 574 -3.93 -4.02 11.69
CA ALA A 574 -4.26 -5.27 12.37
C ALA A 574 -4.34 -5.20 13.91
N ASN A 575 -4.68 -4.03 14.47
CA ASN A 575 -4.59 -3.70 15.89
C ASN A 575 -3.19 -3.82 16.50
N ASN A 576 -2.14 -3.67 15.69
CA ASN A 576 -0.74 -3.59 16.11
C ASN A 576 -0.07 -2.35 15.48
N PRO A 577 -0.46 -1.14 15.93
CA PRO A 577 -0.06 0.12 15.31
C PRO A 577 1.42 0.50 15.54
N LEU A 578 2.15 -0.28 16.35
CA LEU A 578 3.58 -0.09 16.60
C LEU A 578 4.48 -0.94 15.70
N LYS A 579 3.88 -1.85 14.94
CA LYS A 579 4.57 -2.78 14.04
C LYS A 579 4.20 -2.55 12.58
N TYR A 580 2.92 -2.31 12.32
CA TYR A 580 2.41 -2.14 10.97
C TYR A 580 2.00 -0.69 10.74
N VAL A 581 2.31 -0.18 9.55
CA VAL A 581 1.85 1.10 9.05
C VAL A 581 0.93 0.82 7.89
N ASP A 582 -0.14 1.61 7.77
CA ASP A 582 -0.92 1.69 6.54
C ASP A 582 -0.40 2.88 5.68
N PRO A 583 0.43 2.62 4.66
CA PRO A 583 1.16 3.67 3.93
C PRO A 583 0.28 4.41 2.92
N ASP A 584 -0.76 3.77 2.39
CA ASP A 584 -1.61 4.30 1.32
C ASP A 584 -3.09 3.88 1.42
N GLY A 585 -3.40 2.93 2.30
CA GLY A 585 -4.69 2.29 2.46
C GLY A 585 -4.97 1.07 1.56
N ARG A 586 -3.99 0.50 0.80
CA ARG A 586 -4.23 -0.43 -0.35
C ARG A 586 -3.13 -1.46 -0.85
N LYS A 587 -2.08 -1.93 -0.15
CA LYS A 587 -0.89 -2.66 -0.78
C LYS A 587 -0.97 -4.14 -1.30
N LEU A 588 -0.02 -4.54 -2.20
CA LEU A 588 0.30 -5.89 -2.76
C LEU A 588 0.52 -7.02 -1.76
N ARG A 589 0.31 -8.26 -2.25
CA ARG A 589 -0.03 -9.39 -1.39
C ARG A 589 0.87 -10.60 -1.57
N PHE A 590 1.45 -11.04 -0.47
CA PHE A 590 1.93 -12.41 -0.37
C PHE A 590 0.74 -13.35 -0.21
N ALA A 591 0.76 -14.49 -0.89
CA ALA A 591 -0.30 -15.48 -0.78
C ALA A 591 -0.50 -15.90 0.69
N PRO A 592 -1.74 -16.17 1.12
CA PRO A 592 -2.05 -16.62 2.47
C PRO A 592 -1.18 -17.83 2.87
N GLY A 593 -0.41 -17.67 3.94
CA GLY A 593 0.40 -18.74 4.51
C GLY A 593 1.86 -18.82 4.07
N THR A 594 2.34 -17.84 3.31
CA THR A 594 3.78 -17.60 3.13
C THR A 594 4.50 -17.40 4.47
N THR A 595 5.69 -17.97 4.61
CA THR A 595 6.48 -17.88 5.86
C THR A 595 7.25 -16.57 5.93
N LYS A 596 7.64 -16.13 7.14
CA LYS A 596 8.51 -14.97 7.34
C LYS A 596 9.86 -15.14 6.60
N ARG A 597 10.40 -16.37 6.59
CA ARG A 597 11.60 -16.76 5.84
C ARG A 597 11.42 -16.56 4.33
N PHE A 598 10.29 -16.99 3.78
CA PHE A 598 9.97 -16.77 2.37
C PHE A 598 9.87 -15.29 2.03
N ARG A 599 9.13 -14.50 2.83
CA ARG A 599 9.02 -13.05 2.64
C ARG A 599 10.38 -12.34 2.72
N GLY A 600 11.25 -12.77 3.63
CA GLY A 600 12.62 -12.26 3.75
C GLY A 600 13.49 -12.59 2.51
N ARG A 601 13.37 -13.80 1.98
CA ARG A 601 14.05 -14.19 0.73
C ARG A 601 13.51 -13.41 -0.47
N PHE A 602 12.19 -13.25 -0.57
CA PHE A 602 11.56 -12.44 -1.61
C PHE A 602 12.05 -10.98 -1.55
N ALA A 603 12.02 -10.37 -0.37
CA ALA A 603 12.54 -9.01 -0.19
C ALA A 603 14.03 -8.89 -0.57
N SER A 604 14.85 -9.88 -0.20
CA SER A 604 16.28 -9.91 -0.56
C SER A 604 16.49 -10.05 -2.07
N THR A 605 15.68 -10.86 -2.74
CA THR A 605 15.68 -11.02 -4.19
C THR A 605 15.21 -9.77 -4.91
N VAL A 606 14.13 -9.14 -4.47
CA VAL A 606 13.67 -7.85 -5.01
C VAL A 606 14.77 -6.81 -4.87
N LYS A 607 15.43 -6.73 -3.71
CA LYS A 607 16.57 -5.85 -3.51
C LYS A 607 17.74 -6.15 -4.46
N TYR A 608 18.07 -7.42 -4.66
CA TYR A 608 19.11 -7.84 -5.59
C TYR A 608 18.79 -7.52 -7.06
N LEU A 609 17.55 -7.77 -7.48
CA LEU A 609 17.05 -7.41 -8.81
C LEU A 609 17.07 -5.89 -9.01
N ASN A 610 16.71 -5.10 -7.99
CA ASN A 610 16.83 -3.64 -8.04
C ASN A 610 18.29 -3.18 -8.25
N GLN A 611 19.26 -3.81 -7.58
CA GLN A 611 20.69 -3.47 -7.73
C GLN A 611 21.20 -3.71 -9.17
N HIS A 612 20.62 -4.69 -9.85
CA HIS A 612 20.97 -5.05 -11.22
C HIS A 612 20.01 -4.48 -12.26
N LYS A 613 19.07 -3.60 -11.87
CA LYS A 613 18.05 -3.00 -12.75
C LYS A 613 17.13 -4.01 -13.44
N ALA A 614 16.86 -5.14 -12.79
CA ALA A 614 16.05 -6.24 -13.30
C ALA A 614 14.69 -6.41 -12.57
N SER A 615 14.26 -5.42 -11.79
CA SER A 615 13.04 -5.48 -10.95
C SER A 615 11.84 -4.71 -11.50
N ALA A 616 11.99 -4.03 -12.64
CA ALA A 616 11.00 -3.07 -13.14
C ALA A 616 9.60 -3.68 -13.30
N ILE A 617 9.52 -4.95 -13.71
CA ILE A 617 8.25 -5.66 -13.84
C ILE A 617 7.54 -5.85 -12.49
N LEU A 618 8.27 -6.12 -11.41
CA LEU A 618 7.66 -6.28 -10.10
C LEU A 618 7.03 -4.96 -9.68
N ALA A 619 7.71 -3.83 -9.88
CA ALA A 619 7.17 -2.49 -9.62
C ALA A 619 5.99 -2.12 -10.52
N ARG A 620 5.93 -2.59 -11.77
CA ARG A 620 4.78 -2.41 -12.65
C ARG A 620 3.58 -3.24 -12.19
N LEU A 621 3.79 -4.51 -11.88
CA LEU A 621 2.79 -5.36 -11.24
C LEU A 621 2.29 -4.74 -9.92
N GLU A 622 3.18 -4.06 -9.17
CA GLU A 622 2.79 -3.31 -7.98
C GLU A 622 1.86 -2.11 -8.26
N SER A 623 1.95 -1.55 -9.47
CA SER A 623 1.18 -0.38 -9.88
C SER A 623 -0.17 -0.71 -10.52
N TYR A 624 -0.43 -1.98 -10.83
CA TYR A 624 -1.66 -2.42 -11.49
C TYR A 624 -2.82 -2.58 -10.50
N ASP A 625 -4.05 -2.41 -11.01
CA ASP A 625 -5.28 -2.58 -10.23
C ASP A 625 -5.56 -4.06 -9.88
N SER A 626 -4.88 -4.99 -10.54
CA SER A 626 -5.00 -6.43 -10.36
C SER A 626 -4.11 -6.92 -9.21
N VAL A 627 -4.65 -7.84 -8.39
CA VAL A 627 -3.85 -8.48 -7.34
C VAL A 627 -3.11 -9.67 -7.92
N ILE A 628 -1.79 -9.55 -7.99
CA ILE A 628 -0.88 -10.67 -8.23
C ILE A 628 -0.34 -11.16 -6.88
N ASN A 629 -0.60 -12.42 -6.55
CA ASN A 629 -0.10 -13.05 -5.34
C ASN A 629 1.30 -13.62 -5.57
N VAL A 630 2.13 -13.62 -4.53
CA VAL A 630 3.39 -14.37 -4.53
C VAL A 630 3.39 -15.43 -3.42
N ALA A 631 3.62 -16.69 -3.80
CA ALA A 631 3.58 -17.86 -2.92
C ALA A 631 4.90 -18.65 -2.97
N ALA A 632 5.20 -19.38 -1.90
CA ALA A 632 6.30 -20.34 -1.91
C ALA A 632 5.88 -21.64 -2.60
N THR A 633 6.79 -22.26 -3.34
CA THR A 633 6.64 -23.64 -3.83
C THR A 633 7.90 -24.46 -3.53
N SER A 634 7.73 -25.76 -3.32
CA SER A 634 8.82 -26.73 -3.20
C SER A 634 9.27 -27.31 -4.55
N LYS A 635 8.50 -27.06 -5.62
CA LYS A 635 8.81 -27.44 -7.01
C LYS A 635 9.56 -26.32 -7.73
N GLY A 636 9.74 -26.43 -9.05
CA GLY A 636 10.16 -25.28 -9.86
C GLY A 636 9.21 -24.09 -9.69
N SER A 637 9.69 -22.90 -10.01
CA SER A 637 8.82 -21.72 -10.07
C SER A 637 7.82 -21.88 -11.22
N TYR A 638 6.63 -21.32 -11.05
CA TYR A 638 5.60 -21.27 -12.10
C TYR A 638 4.57 -20.18 -11.79
N TYR A 639 3.96 -19.61 -12.83
CA TYR A 639 2.83 -18.72 -12.71
C TYR A 639 1.51 -19.47 -12.92
N ASN A 640 0.59 -19.33 -11.98
CA ASN A 640 -0.76 -19.85 -12.11
C ASN A 640 -1.74 -18.74 -12.48
N HIS A 641 -2.03 -18.63 -13.77
CA HIS A 641 -2.91 -17.60 -14.33
C HIS A 641 -4.35 -17.66 -13.76
N LYS A 642 -4.86 -18.84 -13.41
CA LYS A 642 -6.20 -19.02 -12.81
C LYS A 642 -6.32 -18.39 -11.41
N THR A 643 -5.23 -18.48 -10.63
CA THR A 643 -5.17 -17.96 -9.25
C THR A 643 -4.41 -16.64 -9.16
N LYS A 644 -3.96 -16.08 -10.29
CA LYS A 644 -3.05 -14.93 -10.39
C LYS A 644 -1.92 -15.01 -9.35
N THR A 645 -1.30 -16.18 -9.24
CA THR A 645 -0.28 -16.44 -8.21
C THR A 645 1.03 -16.86 -8.85
N ILE A 646 2.09 -16.10 -8.58
CA ILE A 646 3.47 -16.48 -8.84
C ILE A 646 3.89 -17.44 -7.72
N TYR A 647 4.03 -18.72 -8.04
CA TYR A 647 4.64 -19.70 -7.15
C TYR A 647 6.14 -19.70 -7.37
N TRP A 648 6.87 -19.11 -6.44
CA TRP A 648 8.31 -18.93 -6.56
C TRP A 648 9.07 -19.84 -5.59
N ASN A 649 10.09 -20.55 -6.10
CA ASN A 649 11.00 -21.33 -5.26
C ASN A 649 12.31 -20.56 -5.04
N PRO A 650 12.53 -19.99 -3.84
CA PRO A 650 13.71 -19.17 -3.57
C PRO A 650 14.99 -19.99 -3.36
N THR A 651 14.98 -21.29 -3.62
CA THR A 651 16.14 -22.19 -3.42
C THR A 651 16.52 -22.98 -4.65
N MET A 652 15.80 -22.82 -5.76
CA MET A 652 16.01 -23.61 -6.98
C MET A 652 16.40 -22.71 -8.14
N GLY A 653 17.63 -22.84 -8.59
CA GLY A 653 18.11 -22.28 -9.86
C GLY A 653 17.96 -23.30 -10.99
N ILE A 654 18.25 -22.89 -12.22
CA ILE A 654 18.14 -23.73 -13.42
C ILE A 654 19.49 -23.77 -14.15
N SER A 655 20.03 -24.96 -14.39
CA SER A 655 21.12 -25.17 -15.35
C SER A 655 20.51 -25.44 -16.71
N THR A 656 20.71 -24.55 -17.67
CA THR A 656 20.11 -24.64 -18.99
C THR A 656 20.86 -25.63 -19.88
N ASN A 657 20.22 -26.09 -20.96
CA ASN A 657 20.84 -27.02 -21.92
C ASN A 657 22.01 -26.39 -22.70
N THR A 658 22.13 -25.06 -22.70
CA THR A 658 23.25 -24.30 -23.28
C THR A 658 24.42 -24.13 -22.31
N GLY A 659 24.32 -24.63 -21.07
CA GLY A 659 25.38 -24.60 -20.06
C GLY A 659 25.33 -23.41 -19.10
N SER A 660 24.39 -22.47 -19.29
CA SER A 660 24.19 -21.33 -18.40
C SER A 660 23.52 -21.74 -17.09
N ARG A 661 23.75 -20.98 -16.02
CA ARG A 661 23.09 -21.19 -14.73
C ARG A 661 22.31 -19.95 -14.34
N LEU A 662 21.01 -20.12 -14.15
CA LEU A 662 20.07 -19.07 -13.77
C LEU A 662 19.77 -19.14 -12.28
N SER A 663 19.80 -18.02 -11.59
CA SER A 663 19.45 -17.96 -10.17
C SER A 663 17.93 -18.05 -9.95
N PRO A 664 17.50 -18.32 -8.71
CA PRO A 664 16.09 -18.18 -8.35
C PRO A 664 15.53 -16.77 -8.62
N ALA A 665 16.36 -15.73 -8.66
CA ALA A 665 15.92 -14.36 -8.97
C ALA A 665 15.46 -14.22 -10.43
N THR A 666 16.21 -14.80 -11.37
CA THR A 666 15.82 -14.89 -12.79
C THR A 666 14.52 -15.65 -12.94
N GLY A 667 14.37 -16.76 -12.22
CA GLY A 667 13.12 -17.53 -12.19
C GLY A 667 11.93 -16.73 -11.65
N LEU A 668 12.12 -15.84 -10.66
CA LEU A 668 11.02 -14.97 -10.19
C LEU A 668 10.53 -14.02 -11.28
N ILE A 669 11.47 -13.42 -12.02
CA ILE A 669 11.14 -12.44 -13.06
C ILE A 669 10.52 -13.10 -14.28
N HIS A 670 10.96 -14.31 -14.62
CA HIS A 670 10.30 -15.17 -15.61
C HIS A 670 8.80 -15.32 -15.27
N GLU A 671 8.47 -15.75 -14.05
CA GLU A 671 7.04 -15.89 -13.67
C GLU A 671 6.29 -14.57 -13.58
N ALA A 672 6.98 -13.48 -13.23
CA ALA A 672 6.40 -12.15 -13.21
C ALA A 672 6.05 -11.65 -14.63
N ASP A 673 6.81 -12.07 -15.64
CA ASP A 673 6.54 -11.77 -17.05
C ASP A 673 5.25 -12.45 -17.52
N HIS A 674 5.05 -13.72 -17.19
CA HIS A 674 3.76 -14.39 -17.41
C HIS A 674 2.62 -13.69 -16.68
N ALA A 675 2.84 -13.25 -15.44
CA ALA A 675 1.83 -12.56 -14.66
C ALA A 675 1.42 -11.21 -15.29
N GLU A 676 2.40 -10.44 -15.76
CA GLU A 676 2.16 -9.16 -16.43
C GLU A 676 1.46 -9.36 -17.78
N GLN A 677 1.92 -10.31 -18.60
CA GLN A 677 1.31 -10.58 -19.90
C GLN A 677 -0.11 -11.13 -19.77
N HIS A 678 -0.36 -12.02 -18.81
CA HIS A 678 -1.71 -12.47 -18.49
C HIS A 678 -2.61 -11.34 -18.02
N ASP A 679 -2.07 -10.36 -17.28
CA ASP A 679 -2.88 -9.29 -16.73
C ASP A 679 -3.14 -8.16 -17.73
N GLN A 680 -2.14 -7.78 -18.52
CA GLN A 680 -2.22 -6.70 -19.49
C GLN A 680 -2.79 -7.16 -20.84
N ASN A 681 -2.51 -8.40 -21.25
CA ASN A 681 -2.90 -8.97 -22.55
C ASN A 681 -3.51 -10.37 -22.40
N PRO A 682 -4.57 -10.57 -21.60
CA PRO A 682 -5.10 -11.90 -21.26
C PRO A 682 -5.50 -12.75 -22.48
N VAL A 683 -5.96 -12.11 -23.56
CA VAL A 683 -6.34 -12.80 -24.81
C VAL A 683 -5.09 -13.33 -25.51
N GLN A 684 -4.07 -12.49 -25.67
CA GLN A 684 -2.82 -12.90 -26.31
C GLN A 684 -2.10 -13.96 -25.48
N PHE A 685 -2.05 -13.79 -24.15
CA PHE A 685 -1.55 -14.80 -23.23
C PHE A 685 -2.26 -16.14 -23.43
N SER A 686 -3.60 -16.14 -23.53
CA SER A 686 -4.38 -17.39 -23.72
C SER A 686 -4.11 -18.04 -25.08
N ILE A 687 -3.91 -17.25 -26.13
CA ILE A 687 -3.52 -17.76 -27.46
C ILE A 687 -2.12 -18.38 -27.38
N ASP A 688 -1.18 -17.69 -26.75
CA ASP A 688 0.23 -18.08 -26.74
C ASP A 688 0.46 -19.36 -25.91
N VAL A 689 -0.23 -19.52 -24.77
CA VAL A 689 -0.18 -20.77 -23.97
C VAL A 689 -0.92 -21.95 -24.62
N GLU A 690 -1.85 -21.69 -25.54
CA GLU A 690 -2.56 -22.73 -26.31
C GLU A 690 -1.87 -23.05 -27.64
N THR A 691 -0.87 -22.27 -28.05
CA THR A 691 -0.13 -22.45 -29.31
C THR A 691 1.16 -23.23 -29.03
N PRO A 692 1.22 -24.53 -29.33
CA PRO A 692 2.37 -25.34 -28.97
C PRO A 692 3.62 -24.93 -29.74
N ASN A 693 4.77 -24.98 -29.08
CA ASN A 693 6.07 -24.80 -29.70
C ASN A 693 6.96 -26.01 -29.37
N GLU A 694 7.46 -26.70 -30.40
CA GLU A 694 8.24 -27.94 -30.21
C GLU A 694 9.52 -27.76 -29.37
N ALA A 695 10.09 -26.55 -29.31
CA ALA A 695 11.27 -26.27 -28.52
C ALA A 695 10.95 -25.69 -27.13
N PHE A 696 9.84 -24.95 -26.97
CA PHE A 696 9.55 -24.14 -25.78
C PHE A 696 8.31 -24.56 -24.99
N ASP A 697 7.71 -25.72 -25.31
CA ASP A 697 6.37 -26.13 -24.90
C ASP A 697 5.26 -25.30 -25.56
N ASP A 698 5.28 -23.98 -25.44
CA ASP A 698 4.34 -23.06 -26.08
C ASP A 698 4.97 -21.70 -26.50
N GLU A 699 4.20 -20.84 -27.19
CA GLU A 699 4.69 -19.54 -27.65
C GLU A 699 4.84 -18.51 -26.51
N GLU A 700 4.16 -18.70 -25.38
CA GLU A 700 4.27 -17.81 -24.22
C GLU A 700 5.58 -18.03 -23.47
N GLU A 701 5.98 -19.29 -23.26
CA GLU A 701 7.29 -19.67 -22.71
C GLU A 701 8.44 -19.15 -23.59
N LYS A 702 8.31 -19.28 -24.92
CA LYS A 702 9.29 -18.73 -25.87
C LYS A 702 9.42 -17.21 -25.75
N ARG A 703 8.30 -16.49 -25.58
CA ARG A 703 8.28 -15.03 -25.38
C ARG A 703 9.04 -14.63 -24.12
N VAL A 704 8.80 -15.31 -23.01
CA VAL A 704 9.47 -15.00 -21.73
C VAL A 704 10.94 -15.36 -21.76
N ILE A 705 11.30 -16.53 -22.30
CA ILE A 705 12.69 -17.00 -22.38
C ILE A 705 13.56 -16.06 -23.22
N TYR A 706 13.10 -15.68 -24.42
CA TYR A 706 13.82 -14.74 -25.27
C TYR A 706 13.65 -13.27 -24.86
N GLY A 707 12.65 -12.97 -24.04
CA GLY A 707 12.39 -11.65 -23.47
C GLY A 707 13.03 -11.50 -22.10
N LEU A 708 12.18 -11.33 -21.08
CA LEU A 708 12.60 -10.80 -19.79
C LEU A 708 13.47 -11.78 -18.98
N GLU A 709 13.37 -13.09 -19.19
CA GLU A 709 14.29 -14.06 -18.58
C GLU A 709 15.73 -13.78 -19.02
N THR A 710 15.94 -13.67 -20.35
CA THR A 710 17.26 -13.41 -20.93
C THR A 710 17.80 -12.05 -20.55
N ASP A 711 16.97 -11.00 -20.59
CA ASP A 711 17.39 -9.66 -20.19
C ASP A 711 17.76 -9.60 -18.70
N THR A 712 17.01 -10.32 -17.85
CA THR A 712 17.32 -10.45 -16.42
C THR A 712 18.62 -11.21 -16.20
N ALA A 713 18.83 -12.34 -16.86
CA ALA A 713 20.05 -13.13 -16.72
C ALA A 713 21.30 -12.34 -17.14
N ARG A 714 21.22 -11.53 -18.21
CA ARG A 714 22.30 -10.60 -18.60
C ARG A 714 22.55 -9.54 -17.53
N ALA A 715 21.47 -8.94 -17.03
CA ALA A 715 21.55 -7.91 -16.00
C ALA A 715 22.17 -8.43 -14.70
N LEU A 716 21.91 -9.69 -14.36
CA LEU A 716 22.47 -10.40 -13.20
C LEU A 716 23.87 -10.98 -13.44
N GLY A 717 24.42 -10.86 -14.65
CA GLY A 717 25.73 -11.42 -15.01
C GLY A 717 25.76 -12.95 -15.08
N GLU A 718 24.61 -13.59 -15.26
CA GLU A 718 24.46 -15.04 -15.34
C GLU A 718 24.80 -15.58 -16.74
N ILE A 719 24.71 -14.72 -17.75
CA ILE A 719 25.08 -14.98 -19.15
C ILE A 719 25.77 -13.75 -19.75
N GLY A 720 26.47 -13.95 -20.88
CA GLY A 720 27.13 -12.89 -21.62
C GLY A 720 26.16 -11.92 -22.32
N PRO A 721 26.62 -10.71 -22.69
CA PRO A 721 25.77 -9.64 -23.22
C PRO A 721 25.05 -9.95 -24.54
N ASN A 722 25.53 -10.92 -25.32
CA ASN A 722 24.93 -11.36 -26.59
C ASN A 722 24.42 -12.81 -26.53
N GLU A 723 24.36 -13.39 -25.34
CA GLU A 723 23.89 -14.76 -25.14
C GLU A 723 22.39 -14.78 -24.85
N TYR A 724 21.76 -15.91 -25.14
CA TYR A 724 20.42 -16.26 -24.67
C TYR A 724 20.55 -17.26 -23.54
N THR A 725 19.61 -17.25 -22.59
CA THR A 725 19.62 -18.22 -21.49
C THR A 725 19.52 -19.65 -22.00
N ARG A 726 18.67 -19.87 -23.01
CA ARG A 726 18.39 -21.16 -23.66
C ARG A 726 17.64 -20.96 -24.98
N HIS A 727 17.62 -22.01 -25.80
CA HIS A 727 16.86 -22.08 -27.06
C HIS A 727 15.75 -23.14 -27.02
N ASP A 728 15.43 -23.60 -25.81
CA ASP A 728 14.36 -24.54 -25.50
C ASP A 728 13.79 -24.22 -24.10
N HIS A 729 12.66 -24.84 -23.72
CA HIS A 729 12.15 -24.76 -22.34
C HIS A 729 12.89 -25.71 -21.38
N GLY A 730 13.93 -26.40 -21.87
CA GLY A 730 14.70 -27.38 -21.11
C GLY A 730 15.63 -26.75 -20.06
N GLY A 731 16.00 -27.58 -19.09
CA GLY A 731 16.94 -27.22 -18.03
C GLY A 731 16.84 -28.18 -16.84
N LYS A 732 17.94 -28.33 -16.10
CA LYS A 732 18.01 -29.13 -14.87
C LYS A 732 18.03 -28.21 -13.66
N ALA A 733 17.02 -28.36 -12.80
CA ALA A 733 16.94 -27.59 -11.58
C ALA A 733 18.07 -27.98 -10.60
N PHE A 734 18.68 -27.02 -9.91
CA PHE A 734 19.69 -27.25 -8.88
C PHE A 734 19.40 -26.43 -7.62
N LYS A 735 19.84 -26.93 -6.46
CA LYS A 735 19.71 -26.20 -5.19
C LYS A 735 20.73 -25.07 -5.14
N ALA A 736 20.26 -23.83 -5.17
CA ALA A 736 21.09 -22.63 -5.12
C ALA A 736 21.51 -22.29 -3.68
N ILE A 737 22.72 -21.73 -3.52
CA ILE A 737 23.21 -21.27 -2.20
C ILE A 737 22.39 -20.10 -1.62
N SER A 738 21.75 -19.31 -2.48
CA SER A 738 20.87 -18.21 -2.08
C SER A 738 19.84 -17.92 -3.19
N PRO A 739 18.76 -17.18 -2.90
CA PRO A 739 17.78 -16.80 -3.92
C PRO A 739 18.32 -15.78 -4.94
N THR A 740 19.57 -15.35 -4.81
CA THR A 740 20.25 -14.36 -5.66
C THR A 740 21.53 -14.92 -6.29
N SER A 741 21.77 -16.23 -6.16
CA SER A 741 22.98 -16.88 -6.66
C SER A 741 22.65 -17.93 -7.70
N ASN A 742 23.48 -18.00 -8.74
CA ASN A 742 23.45 -19.05 -9.74
C ASN A 742 24.43 -20.21 -9.45
N LEU A 743 25.03 -20.23 -8.25
CA LEU A 743 25.92 -21.31 -7.80
C LEU A 743 25.15 -22.37 -7.02
N SER A 744 25.55 -23.63 -7.17
CA SER A 744 24.96 -24.75 -6.42
C SER A 744 25.55 -24.85 -5.02
N VAL A 745 24.74 -25.30 -4.07
CA VAL A 745 25.20 -25.69 -2.71
C VAL A 745 26.32 -26.75 -2.78
N THR A 746 26.34 -27.58 -3.82
CA THR A 746 27.38 -28.61 -4.01
C THR A 746 28.72 -28.08 -4.53
N ASP A 747 28.78 -26.83 -5.02
CA ASP A 747 30.02 -26.21 -5.51
C ASP A 747 30.85 -25.56 -4.38
N TYR A 748 30.27 -25.39 -3.18
CA TYR A 748 30.92 -24.81 -2.00
C TYR A 748 31.13 -25.88 -0.92
N VAL A 749 32.24 -26.60 -1.01
CA VAL A 749 32.84 -27.29 0.14
C VAL A 749 34.05 -26.47 0.57
N LEU A 750 33.87 -25.60 1.56
CA LEU A 750 34.98 -25.06 2.34
C LEU A 750 34.68 -25.29 3.83
N GLU A 751 35.70 -25.84 4.47
CA GLU A 751 35.91 -26.42 5.80
C GLU A 751 35.01 -26.01 6.99
N PRO A 752 34.85 -26.90 7.99
CA PRO A 752 33.78 -26.83 8.98
C PRO A 752 34.01 -25.74 10.01
N ILE A 753 33.02 -24.85 10.18
CA ILE A 753 32.84 -24.06 11.40
C ILE A 753 31.70 -24.73 12.18
N GLU A 754 31.94 -25.04 13.45
CA GLU A 754 31.08 -25.84 14.33
C GLU A 754 29.60 -25.46 14.26
N VAL A 755 28.82 -26.43 13.79
CA VAL A 755 27.36 -26.43 13.79
C VAL A 755 26.88 -26.79 15.19
N ILE A 756 26.18 -25.88 15.87
CA ILE A 756 25.31 -26.24 16.99
C ILE A 756 23.88 -26.36 16.46
N GLY A 757 23.53 -27.58 16.07
CA GLY A 757 22.21 -28.20 16.25
C GLY A 757 21.07 -27.78 15.33
N GLU A 758 21.11 -28.22 14.07
CA GLU A 758 19.90 -28.45 13.27
C GLU A 758 19.27 -29.81 13.65
N ARG A 759 17.94 -29.86 13.77
CA ARG A 759 17.17 -31.07 13.48
C ARG A 759 16.02 -30.72 12.55
N GLU A 760 16.13 -31.23 11.32
CA GLU A 760 15.03 -31.49 10.41
C GLU A 760 14.22 -32.69 10.93
N GLU A 761 12.90 -32.61 10.91
CA GLU A 761 12.07 -33.80 10.68
C GLU A 761 11.19 -33.53 9.46
N ASP A 762 11.54 -34.21 8.38
CA ASP A 762 10.75 -34.46 7.18
C ASP A 762 9.54 -35.32 7.53
N PRO A 763 8.40 -35.13 6.84
CA PRO A 763 7.71 -36.33 6.39
C PRO A 763 7.35 -36.22 4.91
N SER A 764 7.94 -37.12 4.13
CA SER A 764 7.30 -37.69 2.94
C SER A 764 6.78 -39.10 3.27
N PRO A 765 5.87 -39.67 2.46
CA PRO A 765 5.02 -39.06 1.43
C PRO A 765 3.56 -38.83 1.88
#